data_AF-A0A8K0N3H9-F1
#
_entry.id   AF-A0A8K0N3H9-F1
#
_cell.length_a   1.000
_cell.length_b   1.000
_cell.length_c   1.000
_cell.angle_alpha   90.00
_cell.angle_beta   90.00
_cell.angle_gamma   90.00
#
_symmetry.space_group_name_H-M   'P 1'
#
loop_
_entity.id
_entity.type
_entity.pdbx_description
1 polymer ?
#
loop_
_entity_poly.entity_id
_entity_poly.type
_entity_poly.pdbx_seq_one_letter_code
_entity_poly.pdbx_strand_id
1 'polypeptide(L)'
;MAGEKPQEMEKLENGTAPEPEIKYSGWKAMPYVIGNETFEKLGTIGTAANLLVYLTTVFHLKSVAAATLLNVFNGTTNLTPLLGAFLSDTYLGRYVTLGFASGMFVLTLTAAISKLHPPQCDQGQKCAGPSSGQLAVLFCSFALLIIGAGGIRPCNLAFGADQFNPHTESGRRGIDSFFNWYYFTFTTAMMISSTIIIYIQSSISWALGLAIPTFLMFFSCAFFFIGTRLYVKVKPEGSPFTSIAQVLVVAVKKRGLKQPDDPKTSLFNPPHLSSLVTKLPYSDQFRFLDKAAIITPIDEIKPDGHAGNPWRLCSLQQVEQVKCLVRIIPIWATGIILHVSVIQETTFIVFQALQADRRFGKSKFEIPAASFNVFAMLALTIWIPIYDRILLPWLQRVTGKEGGFTLLQRMGIGIFLSIVAMVVSGLVEEWRRSYAIHRPTLGLVSSSGAISSLSSFWLVPQLVILGFAEAFNVIGQVEFYYKQFPENMRSIAGGLLFCGLACDGIDTKVWEIVLKLPWRKANQNILLASRVDGADMLGPWGGSGGTAWSFENAQAITKIKISVGDVVDSITFQYMDGQTARWSPRYGGAGGKATEIELGPAEFIISMKGYYGTYAGKTIIYSLTFVTTIREYGPYGREQGTQFSIPKGTGWISGFHGRSGSLLDAIGVYMKTYVEPAVVVGPWGGSGGTAWSFENALTITKIKISVGDVVDSITFRYMDGETARWSPRYGGAGGNSAEIDLGTNNNLKAISGHYGNYKGIIVIRSVTFVTTTGTYGPYGQEEGTAFSLPVKAGKVVGFFGHAGQWLDALGFYLKPTSA
;
A
#
# COMPACT_ATOMS: atom_id res chain seq x y z
N MET A 1 -32.38 18.44 -77.90
CA MET A 1 -31.22 19.19 -77.40
C MET A 1 -31.48 19.46 -75.93
N ALA A 2 -30.63 18.93 -75.05
CA ALA A 2 -30.47 19.16 -73.60
C ALA A 2 -31.73 19.06 -72.70
N GLY A 3 -31.81 18.25 -71.64
CA GLY A 3 -30.77 17.64 -70.81
C GLY A 3 -30.84 18.17 -69.37
N GLU A 4 -31.95 17.93 -68.67
CA GLU A 4 -32.08 18.20 -67.23
C GLU A 4 -31.48 17.06 -66.39
N LYS A 5 -30.74 17.44 -65.34
CA LYS A 5 -29.86 16.59 -64.54
C LYS A 5 -30.65 15.61 -63.64
N PRO A 6 -30.33 14.30 -63.63
CA PRO A 6 -31.06 13.30 -62.83
C PRO A 6 -30.80 13.26 -61.31
N GLN A 7 -29.98 14.16 -60.73
CA GLN A 7 -29.45 13.98 -59.36
C GLN A 7 -30.29 14.58 -58.23
N GLU A 8 -31.26 15.46 -58.50
CA GLU A 8 -32.08 16.08 -57.45
C GLU A 8 -33.40 15.36 -57.18
N MET A 9 -33.91 14.56 -58.13
CA MET A 9 -35.15 13.80 -57.93
C MET A 9 -34.95 12.50 -57.13
N GLU A 10 -33.74 11.93 -57.07
CA GLU A 10 -33.48 10.68 -56.34
C GLU A 10 -33.35 10.88 -54.81
N LYS A 11 -33.28 12.13 -54.34
CA LYS A 11 -33.24 12.45 -52.89
C LYS A 11 -34.62 12.59 -52.24
N LEU A 12 -35.71 12.61 -53.02
CA LEU A 12 -37.06 12.74 -52.48
C LEU A 12 -37.78 11.40 -52.23
N GLU A 13 -37.20 10.26 -52.62
CA GLU A 13 -37.81 8.93 -52.36
C GLU A 13 -37.36 8.27 -51.04
N ASN A 14 -36.29 8.75 -50.39
CA ASN A 14 -35.91 8.29 -49.06
C ASN A 14 -36.27 9.35 -48.01
N GLY A 15 -37.41 9.17 -47.35
CA GLY A 15 -38.01 10.08 -46.34
C GLY A 15 -37.23 10.30 -45.04
N THR A 16 -35.92 10.51 -45.10
CA THR A 16 -35.09 10.95 -43.97
C THR A 16 -34.87 12.44 -44.05
N ALA A 17 -35.45 13.19 -43.10
CA ALA A 17 -35.16 14.60 -42.90
C ALA A 17 -33.64 14.81 -42.71
N PRO A 18 -33.03 15.88 -43.28
CA PRO A 18 -31.64 16.18 -43.03
C PRO A 18 -31.42 16.48 -41.54
N GLU A 19 -30.51 15.75 -40.89
CA GLU A 19 -30.14 16.02 -39.49
C GLU A 19 -29.59 17.45 -39.34
N PRO A 20 -29.90 18.14 -38.22
CA PRO A 20 -29.44 19.50 -37.99
C PRO A 20 -27.91 19.58 -37.90
N GLU A 21 -27.33 20.54 -38.62
CA GLU A 21 -25.87 20.79 -38.66
C GLU A 21 -25.34 21.14 -37.26
N ILE A 22 -24.39 20.37 -36.75
CA ILE A 22 -23.88 20.49 -35.38
C ILE A 22 -22.96 21.71 -35.26
N LYS A 23 -23.33 22.67 -34.41
CA LYS A 23 -22.52 23.87 -34.14
C LYS A 23 -21.55 23.66 -32.99
N TYR A 24 -20.26 23.52 -33.32
CA TYR A 24 -19.18 23.36 -32.35
C TYR A 24 -18.79 24.69 -31.68
N SER A 25 -18.76 24.71 -30.35
CA SER A 25 -18.38 25.90 -29.56
C SER A 25 -16.88 26.04 -29.31
N GLY A 26 -16.11 24.95 -29.44
CA GLY A 26 -14.66 24.92 -29.29
C GLY A 26 -14.17 25.68 -28.05
N TRP A 27 -13.30 26.68 -28.27
CA TRP A 27 -12.69 27.50 -27.23
C TRP A 27 -13.67 28.24 -26.31
N LYS A 28 -14.90 28.52 -26.74
CA LYS A 28 -15.91 29.19 -25.89
C LYS A 28 -16.40 28.30 -24.75
N ALA A 29 -16.38 26.98 -24.93
CA ALA A 29 -16.76 26.02 -23.90
C ALA A 29 -15.61 25.71 -22.92
N MET A 30 -14.36 26.02 -23.30
CA MET A 30 -13.16 25.56 -22.59
C MET A 30 -13.02 26.09 -21.16
N PRO A 31 -13.28 27.36 -20.84
CA PRO A 31 -13.16 27.85 -19.47
C PRO A 31 -14.04 27.08 -18.47
N TYR A 32 -15.20 26.62 -18.92
CA TYR A 32 -16.14 25.87 -18.08
C TYR A 32 -15.71 24.40 -17.89
N VAL A 33 -15.24 23.75 -18.95
CA VAL A 33 -14.76 22.36 -18.90
C VAL A 33 -13.45 22.24 -18.11
N ILE A 34 -12.48 23.11 -18.40
CA ILE A 34 -11.18 23.17 -17.69
C ILE A 34 -11.39 23.64 -16.24
N GLY A 35 -12.26 24.63 -16.03
CA GLY A 35 -12.60 25.10 -14.68
C GLY A 35 -13.21 23.99 -13.83
N ASN A 36 -14.21 23.27 -14.36
CA ASN A 36 -14.77 22.09 -13.71
C ASN A 36 -13.66 21.09 -13.35
N GLU A 37 -12.83 20.67 -14.31
CA GLU A 37 -11.77 19.70 -14.01
C GLU A 37 -10.81 20.19 -12.92
N THR A 38 -10.33 21.43 -13.04
CA THR A 38 -9.32 21.98 -12.13
C THR A 38 -9.82 22.00 -10.69
N PHE A 39 -11.06 22.44 -10.49
CA PHE A 39 -11.68 22.49 -9.16
C PHE A 39 -11.99 21.10 -8.60
N GLU A 40 -12.44 20.16 -9.45
CA GLU A 40 -12.61 18.75 -9.06
C GLU A 40 -11.29 18.16 -8.57
N LYS A 41 -10.19 18.32 -9.31
CA LYS A 41 -8.88 17.77 -8.94
C LYS A 41 -8.32 18.38 -7.68
N LEU A 42 -8.41 19.70 -7.53
CA LEU A 42 -8.00 20.39 -6.32
C LEU A 42 -8.69 19.79 -5.08
N GLY A 43 -10.00 19.55 -5.17
CA GLY A 43 -10.77 18.99 -4.06
C GLY A 43 -10.47 17.52 -3.81
N THR A 44 -10.46 16.68 -4.85
CA THR A 44 -10.34 15.23 -4.70
C THR A 44 -8.94 14.80 -4.23
N ILE A 45 -7.88 15.41 -4.76
CA ILE A 45 -6.50 14.98 -4.51
C ILE A 45 -6.06 15.32 -3.08
N GLY A 46 -6.41 16.51 -2.61
CA GLY A 46 -6.08 16.98 -1.27
C GLY A 46 -6.81 16.16 -0.20
N THR A 47 -8.06 15.80 -0.45
CA THR A 47 -8.80 14.88 0.44
C THR A 47 -8.19 13.48 0.43
N ALA A 48 -7.88 12.92 -0.75
CA ALA A 48 -7.36 11.55 -0.85
C ALA A 48 -5.98 11.38 -0.20
N ALA A 49 -5.08 12.34 -0.39
CA ALA A 49 -3.69 12.25 0.09
C ALA A 49 -3.55 12.20 1.62
N ASN A 50 -4.49 12.80 2.35
CA ASN A 50 -4.43 12.88 3.82
C ASN A 50 -5.50 12.04 4.53
N LEU A 51 -6.28 11.27 3.78
CA LEU A 51 -7.40 10.49 4.32
C LEU A 51 -6.93 9.40 5.30
N LEU A 52 -5.71 8.85 5.12
CA LEU A 52 -5.13 7.88 6.06
C LEU A 52 -4.91 8.49 7.44
N VAL A 53 -4.38 9.71 7.46
CA VAL A 53 -4.16 10.44 8.70
C VAL A 53 -5.51 10.77 9.32
N TYR A 54 -6.48 11.28 8.55
CA TYR A 54 -7.84 11.54 9.04
C TYR A 54 -8.48 10.33 9.72
N LEU A 55 -8.43 9.16 9.07
CA LEU A 55 -9.01 7.92 9.58
C LEU A 55 -8.34 7.44 10.88
N THR A 56 -7.04 7.66 11.03
CA THR A 56 -6.27 7.24 12.20
C THR A 56 -6.33 8.25 13.34
N THR A 57 -6.32 9.56 13.05
CA THR A 57 -6.28 10.63 14.07
C THR A 57 -7.65 11.12 14.50
N VAL A 58 -8.63 11.17 13.60
CA VAL A 58 -9.98 11.70 13.90
C VAL A 58 -10.97 10.57 14.18
N PHE A 59 -10.91 9.49 13.39
CA PHE A 59 -11.77 8.31 13.58
C PHE A 59 -11.15 7.24 14.48
N HIS A 60 -9.92 7.42 14.96
CA HIS A 60 -9.19 6.47 15.83
C HIS A 60 -9.16 5.03 15.30
N LEU A 61 -9.18 4.84 13.98
CA LEU A 61 -9.05 3.51 13.38
C LEU A 61 -7.62 3.00 13.53
N LYS A 62 -7.47 1.69 13.73
CA LYS A 62 -6.14 1.04 13.68
C LYS A 62 -5.53 1.26 12.30
N SER A 63 -4.23 1.57 12.23
CA SER A 63 -3.54 1.89 10.97
C SER A 63 -3.73 0.83 9.87
N VAL A 64 -3.75 -0.45 10.24
CA VAL A 64 -3.99 -1.57 9.31
C VAL A 64 -5.41 -1.53 8.73
N ALA A 65 -6.42 -1.24 9.57
CA ALA A 65 -7.81 -1.13 9.13
C ALA A 65 -8.04 0.11 8.26
N ALA A 66 -7.44 1.24 8.62
CA ALA A 66 -7.49 2.47 7.84
C ALA A 66 -6.85 2.30 6.45
N ALA A 67 -5.66 1.69 6.38
CA ALA A 67 -4.99 1.39 5.12
C ALA A 67 -5.81 0.42 4.25
N THR A 68 -6.39 -0.62 4.85
CA THR A 68 -7.26 -1.57 4.12
C THR A 68 -8.48 -0.89 3.54
N LEU A 69 -9.14 -0.03 4.33
CA LEU A 69 -10.31 0.73 3.87
C LEU A 69 -9.96 1.66 2.70
N LEU A 70 -8.82 2.35 2.76
CA LEU A 70 -8.38 3.22 1.68
C LEU A 70 -8.03 2.45 0.41
N ASN A 71 -7.41 1.28 0.53
CA ASN A 71 -7.11 0.45 -0.63
C ASN A 71 -8.41 -0.02 -1.32
N VAL A 72 -9.42 -0.40 -0.53
CA VAL A 72 -10.75 -0.75 -1.07
C VAL A 72 -11.38 0.47 -1.73
N PHE A 73 -11.40 1.62 -1.05
CA PHE A 73 -11.95 2.86 -1.59
C PHE A 73 -11.28 3.27 -2.91
N ASN A 74 -9.95 3.29 -2.98
CA ASN A 74 -9.20 3.65 -4.18
C ASN A 74 -9.43 2.65 -5.31
N GLY A 75 -9.38 1.34 -5.02
CA GLY A 75 -9.65 0.29 -6.00
C GLY A 75 -11.06 0.38 -6.58
N THR A 76 -12.08 0.55 -5.73
CA THR A 76 -13.47 0.72 -6.20
C THR A 76 -13.65 2.03 -6.97
N THR A 77 -13.05 3.14 -6.51
CA THR A 77 -13.10 4.44 -7.19
C THR A 77 -12.48 4.39 -8.58
N ASN A 78 -11.44 3.57 -8.80
CA ASN A 78 -10.80 3.39 -10.10
C ASN A 78 -11.52 2.38 -11.02
N LEU A 79 -12.34 1.47 -10.49
CA LEU A 79 -13.19 0.58 -11.31
C LEU A 79 -14.52 1.21 -11.71
N THR A 80 -15.08 2.07 -10.86
CA THR A 80 -16.40 2.70 -11.08
C THR A 80 -16.49 3.53 -12.37
N PRO A 81 -15.42 4.15 -12.90
CA PRO A 81 -15.42 4.76 -14.23
C PRO A 81 -15.95 3.85 -15.36
N LEU A 82 -15.77 2.53 -15.31
CA LEU A 82 -16.38 1.63 -16.31
C LEU A 82 -17.91 1.59 -16.19
N LEU A 83 -18.42 1.53 -14.96
CA LEU A 83 -19.85 1.55 -14.67
C LEU A 83 -20.44 2.92 -15.02
N GLY A 84 -19.74 4.00 -14.70
CA GLY A 84 -20.11 5.36 -15.07
C GLY A 84 -20.14 5.57 -16.58
N ALA A 85 -19.15 5.05 -17.31
CA ALA A 85 -19.14 5.04 -18.77
C ALA A 85 -20.35 4.26 -19.33
N PHE A 86 -20.62 3.05 -18.81
CA PHE A 86 -21.79 2.27 -19.20
C PHE A 86 -23.11 3.04 -18.98
N LEU A 87 -23.32 3.64 -17.79
CA LEU A 87 -24.55 4.36 -17.47
C LEU A 87 -24.71 5.65 -18.29
N SER A 88 -23.62 6.37 -18.51
CA SER A 88 -23.56 7.57 -19.35
C SER A 88 -23.94 7.24 -20.81
N ASP A 89 -23.35 6.20 -21.37
CA ASP A 89 -23.51 5.86 -22.78
C ASP A 89 -24.81 5.08 -23.05
N THR A 90 -25.43 4.47 -22.04
CA THR A 90 -26.64 3.65 -22.23
C THR A 90 -27.94 4.38 -21.87
N TYR A 91 -27.96 5.23 -20.84
CA TYR A 91 -29.23 5.73 -20.27
C TYR A 91 -29.29 7.24 -20.05
N LEU A 92 -28.22 7.85 -19.51
CA LEU A 92 -28.31 9.21 -18.93
C LEU A 92 -27.74 10.30 -19.85
N GLY A 93 -26.85 9.94 -20.77
CA GLY A 93 -26.04 10.89 -21.54
C GLY A 93 -24.93 11.53 -20.69
N ARG A 94 -23.79 11.84 -21.32
CA ARG A 94 -22.56 12.35 -20.67
C ARG A 94 -22.78 13.58 -19.77
N TYR A 95 -23.81 14.38 -20.06
CA TYR A 95 -24.13 15.62 -19.34
C TYR A 95 -24.90 15.41 -18.01
N VAL A 96 -25.74 14.37 -17.89
CA VAL A 96 -26.54 14.12 -16.67
C VAL A 96 -25.74 13.38 -15.60
N THR A 97 -24.82 12.50 -16.01
CA THR A 97 -23.94 11.72 -15.12
C THR A 97 -22.99 12.63 -14.30
N LEU A 98 -22.73 13.85 -14.76
CA LEU A 98 -21.86 14.84 -14.09
C LEU A 98 -22.54 15.56 -12.91
N GLY A 99 -23.86 15.43 -12.73
CA GLY A 99 -24.63 16.17 -11.72
C GLY A 99 -24.69 15.56 -10.31
N PHE A 100 -24.18 14.34 -10.09
CA PHE A 100 -24.43 13.56 -8.86
C PHE A 100 -23.30 13.58 -7.79
N ALA A 101 -22.36 14.52 -7.84
CA ALA A 101 -21.18 14.54 -6.96
C ALA A 101 -21.41 15.20 -5.56
N SER A 102 -22.30 14.63 -4.73
CA SER A 102 -22.60 15.14 -3.39
C SER A 102 -21.78 14.53 -2.24
N GLY A 103 -20.93 13.52 -2.51
CA GLY A 103 -20.23 12.76 -1.47
C GLY A 103 -19.23 13.54 -0.61
N MET A 104 -18.58 14.55 -1.18
CA MET A 104 -17.58 15.37 -0.48
C MET A 104 -18.22 16.21 0.64
N PHE A 105 -19.44 16.69 0.43
CA PHE A 105 -20.20 17.45 1.44
C PHE A 105 -20.50 16.61 2.68
N VAL A 106 -20.90 15.34 2.49
CA VAL A 106 -21.16 14.40 3.59
C VAL A 106 -19.87 14.11 4.36
N LEU A 107 -18.73 13.97 3.68
CA LEU A 107 -17.44 13.78 4.32
C LEU A 107 -17.04 14.98 5.18
N THR A 108 -17.23 16.22 4.71
CA THR A 108 -16.96 17.43 5.50
C THR A 108 -17.84 17.52 6.74
N LEU A 109 -19.11 17.13 6.66
CA LEU A 109 -20.00 17.08 7.82
C LEU A 109 -19.49 16.13 8.90
N THR A 110 -18.83 15.02 8.52
CA THR A 110 -18.20 14.12 9.51
C THR A 110 -17.08 14.77 10.30
N ALA A 111 -16.41 15.80 9.75
CA ALA A 111 -15.36 16.54 10.44
C ALA A 111 -15.88 17.78 11.18
N ALA A 112 -16.95 18.40 10.67
CA ALA A 112 -17.51 19.64 11.22
C ALA A 112 -18.47 19.41 12.40
N ILE A 113 -19.16 18.26 12.44
CA ILE A 113 -20.12 17.93 13.50
C ILE A 113 -19.47 16.95 14.48
N SER A 114 -19.21 17.42 15.69
CA SER A 114 -18.56 16.64 16.77
C SER A 114 -19.28 15.36 17.19
N LYS A 115 -20.56 15.21 16.83
CA LYS A 115 -21.34 13.96 17.05
C LYS A 115 -21.11 12.90 15.97
N LEU A 116 -20.62 13.28 14.79
CA LEU A 116 -20.41 12.39 13.64
C LEU A 116 -19.02 11.76 13.61
N HIS A 117 -18.15 12.08 14.55
CA HIS A 117 -16.86 11.44 14.77
C HIS A 117 -16.65 11.17 16.28
N PRO A 118 -15.73 10.27 16.67
CA PRO A 118 -15.40 10.02 18.07
C PRO A 118 -14.97 11.30 18.80
N PRO A 119 -15.26 11.43 20.11
CA PRO A 119 -14.77 12.55 20.90
C PRO A 119 -13.23 12.55 20.95
N GLN A 120 -12.63 13.75 21.04
CA GLN A 120 -11.18 13.91 21.15
C GLN A 120 -10.66 13.23 22.43
N CYS A 121 -9.53 12.53 22.30
CA CYS A 121 -8.85 11.93 23.44
C CYS A 121 -7.72 12.82 23.94
N ASP A 122 -7.57 12.93 25.26
CA ASP A 122 -6.37 13.46 25.87
C ASP A 122 -5.21 12.45 25.83
N GLN A 123 -3.98 12.97 25.78
CA GLN A 123 -2.77 12.16 25.73
C GLN A 123 -2.67 11.24 26.96
N GLY A 124 -2.76 9.92 26.75
CA GLY A 124 -2.53 8.89 27.78
C GLY A 124 -3.69 7.93 28.08
N GLN A 125 -4.86 8.09 27.44
CA GLN A 125 -5.99 7.16 27.59
C GLN A 125 -6.28 6.32 26.34
N LYS A 126 -6.86 5.13 26.52
CA LYS A 126 -7.37 4.29 25.42
C LYS A 126 -8.56 5.01 24.76
N CYS A 127 -8.33 5.56 23.57
CA CYS A 127 -9.37 6.18 22.77
C CYS A 127 -10.51 5.22 22.46
N ALA A 128 -11.74 5.70 22.64
CA ALA A 128 -12.91 5.02 22.11
C ALA A 128 -12.87 5.07 20.57
N GLY A 129 -13.08 3.91 19.95
CA GLY A 129 -13.26 3.82 18.51
C GLY A 129 -14.61 4.39 18.05
N PRO A 130 -14.84 4.46 16.74
CA PRO A 130 -16.08 5.01 16.18
C PRO A 130 -17.27 4.11 16.45
N SER A 131 -18.43 4.72 16.72
CA SER A 131 -19.69 4.00 16.84
C SER A 131 -20.16 3.49 15.48
N SER A 132 -21.02 2.47 15.46
CA SER A 132 -21.59 1.92 14.22
C SER A 132 -22.30 2.98 13.38
N GLY A 133 -22.94 3.97 14.00
CA GLY A 133 -23.58 5.09 13.31
C GLY A 133 -22.59 6.04 12.65
N GLN A 134 -21.49 6.38 13.33
CA GLN A 134 -20.42 7.23 12.77
C GLN A 134 -19.72 6.54 11.60
N LEU A 135 -19.47 5.23 11.73
CA LEU A 135 -18.91 4.41 10.67
C LEU A 135 -19.85 4.31 9.46
N ALA A 136 -21.17 4.20 9.68
CA ALA A 136 -22.16 4.16 8.61
C ALA A 136 -22.20 5.47 7.80
N VAL A 137 -22.13 6.64 8.46
CA VAL A 137 -22.07 7.94 7.78
C VAL A 137 -20.77 8.09 7.00
N LEU A 138 -19.64 7.64 7.56
CA LEU A 138 -18.35 7.61 6.86
C LEU A 138 -18.43 6.73 5.59
N PHE A 139 -18.95 5.50 5.68
CA PHE A 139 -19.11 4.64 4.52
C PHE A 139 -20.09 5.19 3.48
N CYS A 140 -21.16 5.85 3.92
CA CYS A 140 -22.09 6.54 3.02
C CYS A 140 -21.36 7.65 2.23
N SER A 141 -20.52 8.44 2.91
CA SER A 141 -19.70 9.47 2.23
C SER A 141 -18.76 8.87 1.19
N PHE A 142 -18.12 7.73 1.51
CA PHE A 142 -17.22 7.04 0.59
C PHE A 142 -17.97 6.46 -0.61
N ALA A 143 -19.14 5.86 -0.39
CA ALA A 143 -19.98 5.35 -1.47
C ALA A 143 -20.41 6.48 -2.43
N LEU A 144 -20.82 7.64 -1.90
CA LEU A 144 -21.19 8.79 -2.72
C LEU A 144 -19.99 9.38 -3.48
N LEU A 145 -18.80 9.40 -2.86
CA LEU A 145 -17.56 9.81 -3.53
C LEU A 145 -17.18 8.85 -4.66
N ILE A 146 -17.32 7.54 -4.45
CA ILE A 146 -17.09 6.51 -5.48
C ILE A 146 -18.03 6.74 -6.67
N ILE A 147 -19.33 6.97 -6.40
CA ILE A 147 -20.34 7.24 -7.44
C ILE A 147 -19.99 8.51 -8.23
N GLY A 148 -19.65 9.61 -7.54
CA GLY A 148 -19.27 10.87 -8.18
C GLY A 148 -18.02 10.75 -9.03
N ALA A 149 -16.97 10.12 -8.50
CA ALA A 149 -15.70 9.92 -9.21
C ALA A 149 -15.87 9.03 -10.45
N GLY A 150 -16.69 7.99 -10.37
CA GLY A 150 -16.98 7.10 -11.51
C GLY A 150 -17.73 7.78 -12.65
N GLY A 151 -18.60 8.75 -12.34
CA GLY A 151 -19.33 9.51 -13.35
C GLY A 151 -18.49 10.58 -14.06
N ILE A 152 -17.61 11.26 -13.30
CA ILE A 152 -16.88 12.44 -13.79
C ILE A 152 -15.61 12.08 -14.56
N ARG A 153 -14.77 11.22 -13.98
CA ARG A 153 -13.40 10.98 -14.45
C ARG A 153 -13.26 10.46 -15.89
N PRO A 154 -14.06 9.49 -16.38
CA PRO A 154 -13.89 9.00 -17.75
C PRO A 154 -14.50 9.93 -18.81
N CYS A 155 -15.40 10.83 -18.38
CA CYS A 155 -16.23 11.63 -19.28
C CYS A 155 -15.63 13.01 -19.55
N ASN A 156 -14.94 13.63 -18.59
CA ASN A 156 -14.62 15.06 -18.71
C ASN A 156 -13.60 15.36 -19.83
N LEU A 157 -12.57 14.52 -19.98
CA LEU A 157 -11.59 14.66 -21.06
C LEU A 157 -12.23 14.46 -22.44
N ALA A 158 -13.10 13.45 -22.57
CA ALA A 158 -13.81 13.15 -23.83
C ALA A 158 -14.78 14.25 -24.18
N PHE A 159 -15.54 14.71 -23.19
CA PHE A 159 -16.47 15.80 -23.33
C PHE A 159 -15.78 17.09 -23.78
N GLY A 160 -14.59 17.39 -23.25
CA GLY A 160 -13.79 18.54 -23.69
C GLY A 160 -13.32 18.42 -25.14
N ALA A 161 -12.82 17.25 -25.55
CA ALA A 161 -12.40 17.00 -26.93
C ALA A 161 -13.57 17.08 -27.92
N ASP A 162 -14.76 16.59 -27.54
CA ASP A 162 -15.98 16.60 -28.36
C ASP A 162 -16.49 18.03 -28.67
N GLN A 163 -15.97 19.07 -27.99
CA GLN A 163 -16.34 20.45 -28.27
C GLN A 163 -15.72 21.01 -29.55
N PHE A 164 -14.72 20.33 -30.11
CA PHE A 164 -14.01 20.72 -31.32
C PHE A 164 -14.40 19.83 -32.50
N ASN A 165 -14.43 20.40 -33.71
CA ASN A 165 -14.75 19.65 -34.92
C ASN A 165 -13.52 18.84 -35.40
N PRO A 166 -13.56 17.50 -35.42
CA PRO A 166 -12.41 16.69 -35.84
C PRO A 166 -12.15 16.74 -37.36
N HIS A 167 -13.12 17.19 -38.15
CA HIS A 167 -13.03 17.23 -39.61
C HIS A 167 -12.33 18.49 -40.13
N THR A 168 -12.11 19.51 -39.29
CA THR A 168 -11.40 20.73 -39.66
C THR A 168 -9.98 20.75 -39.09
N GLU A 169 -9.04 21.32 -39.84
CA GLU A 169 -7.64 21.47 -39.39
C GLU A 169 -7.55 22.33 -38.11
N SER A 170 -8.38 23.37 -38.02
CA SER A 170 -8.48 24.25 -36.84
C SER A 170 -9.02 23.51 -35.61
N GLY A 171 -9.97 22.58 -35.79
CA GLY A 171 -10.50 21.79 -34.69
C GLY A 171 -9.50 20.74 -34.19
N ARG A 172 -8.77 20.06 -35.08
CA ARG A 172 -7.68 19.13 -34.68
C ARG A 172 -6.60 19.83 -33.86
N ARG A 173 -6.10 20.99 -34.32
CA ARG A 173 -5.15 21.81 -33.52
C ARG A 173 -5.74 22.27 -32.18
N GLY A 174 -7.05 22.55 -32.15
CA GLY A 174 -7.78 22.87 -30.93
C GLY A 174 -7.78 21.73 -29.91
N ILE A 175 -8.00 20.49 -30.37
CA ILE A 175 -7.95 19.27 -29.54
C ILE A 175 -6.54 19.06 -28.97
N ASP A 176 -5.50 19.17 -29.79
CA ASP A 176 -4.12 19.00 -29.34
C ASP A 176 -3.74 20.05 -28.28
N SER A 177 -4.10 21.32 -28.52
CA SER A 177 -3.86 22.38 -27.54
C SER A 177 -4.70 22.23 -26.27
N PHE A 178 -5.90 21.64 -26.36
CA PHE A 178 -6.74 21.35 -25.21
C PHE A 178 -6.08 20.32 -24.29
N PHE A 179 -5.54 19.23 -24.83
CA PHE A 179 -4.82 18.24 -24.02
C PHE A 179 -3.69 18.89 -23.22
N ASN A 180 -2.88 19.73 -23.86
CA ASN A 180 -1.77 20.42 -23.19
C ASN A 180 -2.25 21.35 -22.06
N TRP A 181 -3.29 22.16 -22.30
CA TRP A 181 -3.86 23.02 -21.26
C TRP A 181 -4.47 22.22 -20.12
N TYR A 182 -5.19 21.15 -20.45
CA TYR A 182 -5.78 20.23 -19.48
C TYR A 182 -4.71 19.64 -18.55
N TYR A 183 -3.61 19.12 -19.11
CA TYR A 183 -2.50 18.60 -18.31
C TYR A 183 -1.84 19.69 -17.45
N PHE A 184 -1.59 20.88 -17.99
CA PHE A 184 -1.00 21.98 -17.23
C PHE A 184 -1.87 22.40 -16.02
N THR A 185 -3.18 22.59 -16.24
CA THR A 185 -4.10 22.96 -15.16
C THR A 185 -4.27 21.84 -14.14
N PHE A 186 -4.32 20.60 -14.62
CA PHE A 186 -4.36 19.41 -13.76
C PHE A 186 -3.12 19.32 -12.87
N THR A 187 -1.91 19.50 -13.42
CA THR A 187 -0.68 19.42 -12.62
C THR A 187 -0.55 20.58 -11.63
N THR A 188 -0.97 21.78 -12.04
CA THR A 188 -0.96 22.95 -11.15
C THR A 188 -1.93 22.77 -9.98
N ALA A 189 -3.13 22.25 -10.27
CA ALA A 189 -4.12 21.87 -9.27
C ALA A 189 -3.55 20.84 -8.28
N MET A 190 -2.91 19.79 -8.79
CA MET A 190 -2.23 18.78 -7.97
C MET A 190 -1.21 19.39 -7.02
N MET A 191 -0.31 20.24 -7.53
CA MET A 191 0.73 20.87 -6.71
C MET A 191 0.16 21.75 -5.59
N ILE A 192 -0.85 22.56 -5.89
CA ILE A 192 -1.53 23.40 -4.90
C ILE A 192 -2.22 22.54 -3.85
N SER A 193 -2.89 21.47 -4.28
CA SER A 193 -3.60 20.56 -3.38
C SER A 193 -2.64 19.82 -2.44
N SER A 194 -1.56 19.26 -2.99
CA SER A 194 -0.55 18.50 -2.24
C SER A 194 0.33 19.36 -1.31
N THR A 195 0.27 20.69 -1.43
CA THR A 195 1.03 21.60 -0.56
C THR A 195 0.10 22.34 0.39
N ILE A 196 -0.74 23.23 -0.13
CA ILE A 196 -1.54 24.17 0.66
C ILE A 196 -2.67 23.44 1.38
N ILE A 197 -3.43 22.59 0.69
CA ILE A 197 -4.58 21.90 1.30
C ILE A 197 -4.10 20.89 2.35
N ILE A 198 -3.07 20.10 2.04
CA ILE A 198 -2.48 19.14 3.00
C ILE A 198 -1.93 19.85 4.24
N TYR A 199 -1.27 21.00 4.08
CA TYR A 199 -0.77 21.79 5.20
C TYR A 199 -1.90 22.27 6.12
N ILE A 200 -2.99 22.80 5.55
CA ILE A 200 -4.14 23.25 6.34
C ILE A 200 -4.78 22.08 7.10
N GLN A 201 -4.96 20.93 6.45
CA GLN A 201 -5.51 19.73 7.08
C GLN A 201 -4.65 19.21 8.23
N SER A 202 -3.32 19.19 8.06
CA SER A 202 -2.40 18.53 8.98
C SER A 202 -1.92 19.43 10.12
N SER A 203 -1.87 20.75 9.90
CA SER A 203 -1.22 21.68 10.83
C SER A 203 -2.17 22.74 11.39
N ILE A 204 -3.34 22.98 10.77
CA ILE A 204 -4.28 24.02 11.20
C ILE A 204 -5.57 23.40 11.75
N SER A 205 -6.36 22.75 10.90
CA SER A 205 -7.65 22.17 11.30
C SER A 205 -8.20 21.24 10.23
N TRP A 206 -8.67 20.06 10.67
CA TRP A 206 -9.35 19.10 9.81
C TRP A 206 -10.66 19.65 9.23
N ALA A 207 -11.43 20.40 10.02
CA ALA A 207 -12.71 20.96 9.55
C ALA A 207 -12.50 21.97 8.43
N LEU A 208 -11.54 22.89 8.58
CA LEU A 208 -11.18 23.85 7.53
C LEU A 208 -10.53 23.15 6.33
N GLY A 209 -9.63 22.21 6.58
CA GLY A 209 -8.92 21.46 5.54
C GLY A 209 -9.80 20.54 4.68
N LEU A 210 -10.95 20.10 5.20
CA LEU A 210 -11.96 19.35 4.44
C LEU A 210 -13.09 20.23 3.89
N ALA A 211 -13.31 21.42 4.44
CA ALA A 211 -14.27 22.39 3.90
C ALA A 211 -13.79 23.00 2.57
N ILE A 212 -12.50 23.31 2.45
CA ILE A 212 -11.91 23.88 1.23
C ILE A 212 -12.16 22.96 0.01
N PRO A 213 -11.79 21.65 0.04
CA PRO A 213 -12.16 20.70 -1.01
C PRO A 213 -13.64 20.66 -1.38
N THR A 214 -14.53 20.78 -0.39
CA THR A 214 -15.99 20.76 -0.63
C THR A 214 -16.48 21.99 -1.36
N PHE A 215 -16.00 23.18 -1.00
CA PHE A 215 -16.33 24.39 -1.75
C PHE A 215 -15.77 24.34 -3.17
N LEU A 216 -14.55 23.83 -3.36
CA LEU A 216 -13.96 23.65 -4.69
C LEU A 216 -14.80 22.67 -5.53
N MET A 217 -15.23 21.56 -4.96
CA MET A 217 -16.13 20.62 -5.64
C MET A 217 -17.49 21.25 -5.99
N PHE A 218 -18.04 22.10 -5.12
CA PHE A 218 -19.25 22.87 -5.44
C PHE A 218 -19.03 23.83 -6.62
N PHE A 219 -17.91 24.55 -6.63
CA PHE A 219 -17.55 25.43 -7.75
C PHE A 219 -17.33 24.64 -9.05
N SER A 220 -16.73 23.45 -8.98
CA SER A 220 -16.61 22.54 -10.12
C SER A 220 -17.97 22.31 -10.80
N CYS A 221 -18.95 21.84 -10.04
CA CYS A 221 -20.31 21.63 -10.53
C CYS A 221 -20.94 22.92 -11.07
N ALA A 222 -20.79 24.05 -10.36
CA ALA A 222 -21.34 25.33 -10.79
C ALA A 222 -20.77 25.77 -12.15
N PHE A 223 -19.45 25.70 -12.35
CA PHE A 223 -18.80 26.01 -13.62
C PHE A 223 -19.31 25.11 -14.73
N PHE A 224 -19.46 23.80 -14.46
CA PHE A 224 -19.99 22.87 -15.44
C PHE A 224 -21.40 23.26 -15.89
N PHE A 225 -22.33 23.51 -14.96
CA PHE A 225 -23.71 23.83 -15.28
C PHE A 225 -23.90 25.21 -15.93
N ILE A 226 -23.06 26.21 -15.63
CA ILE A 226 -23.12 27.52 -16.30
C ILE A 226 -22.85 27.38 -17.81
N GLY A 227 -21.92 26.50 -18.20
CA GLY A 227 -21.56 26.27 -19.61
C GLY A 227 -22.59 25.49 -20.44
N THR A 228 -23.70 25.03 -19.84
CA THR A 228 -24.67 24.10 -20.46
C THR A 228 -25.18 24.50 -21.84
N ARG A 229 -25.44 25.80 -22.06
CA ARG A 229 -25.97 26.32 -23.32
C ARG A 229 -24.91 26.37 -24.44
N LEU A 230 -23.64 26.22 -24.09
CA LEU A 230 -22.51 26.28 -25.00
C LEU A 230 -22.03 24.88 -25.42
N TYR A 231 -22.38 23.83 -24.68
CA TYR A 231 -21.83 22.50 -24.94
C TYR A 231 -22.47 21.79 -26.13
N VAL A 232 -21.63 21.13 -26.91
CA VAL A 232 -22.04 20.10 -27.88
C VAL A 232 -22.32 18.82 -27.10
N LYS A 233 -23.54 18.29 -27.22
CA LYS A 233 -23.99 17.06 -26.55
C LYS A 233 -24.16 15.96 -27.59
N VAL A 234 -23.21 15.01 -27.61
CA VAL A 234 -23.27 13.83 -28.48
C VAL A 234 -24.40 12.90 -27.99
N LYS A 235 -25.30 12.49 -28.88
CA LYS A 235 -26.38 11.54 -28.54
C LYS A 235 -25.79 10.12 -28.39
N PRO A 236 -26.20 9.36 -27.36
CA PRO A 236 -25.76 7.97 -27.21
C PRO A 236 -26.41 7.05 -28.26
N GLU A 237 -25.61 6.27 -29.00
CA GLU A 237 -26.07 5.29 -30.01
C GLU A 237 -26.24 3.86 -29.45
N GLY A 238 -26.66 3.76 -28.18
CA GLY A 238 -26.77 2.48 -27.45
C GLY A 238 -25.49 2.07 -26.74
N SER A 239 -25.54 0.95 -26.00
CA SER A 239 -24.43 0.54 -25.11
C SER A 239 -23.31 -0.19 -25.86
N PRO A 240 -22.07 0.34 -25.84
CA PRO A 240 -20.91 -0.38 -26.36
C PRO A 240 -20.67 -1.72 -25.66
N PHE A 241 -20.92 -1.81 -24.35
CA PHE A 241 -20.75 -3.04 -23.58
C PHE A 241 -21.75 -4.13 -24.00
N THR A 242 -23.00 -3.75 -24.26
CA THR A 242 -24.00 -4.68 -24.80
C THR A 242 -23.61 -5.17 -26.20
N SER A 243 -23.09 -4.29 -27.06
CA SER A 243 -22.59 -4.67 -28.39
C SER A 243 -21.39 -5.63 -28.30
N ILE A 244 -20.45 -5.38 -27.37
CA ILE A 244 -19.33 -6.29 -27.11
C ILE A 244 -19.84 -7.66 -26.67
N ALA A 245 -20.76 -7.71 -25.70
CA ALA A 245 -21.34 -8.96 -25.21
C ALA A 245 -22.08 -9.72 -26.32
N GLN A 246 -22.85 -9.01 -27.14
CA GLN A 246 -23.55 -9.59 -28.30
C GLN A 246 -22.58 -10.24 -29.28
N VAL A 247 -21.56 -9.51 -29.74
CA VAL A 247 -20.58 -10.03 -30.69
C VAL A 247 -19.86 -11.25 -30.13
N LEU A 248 -19.42 -11.22 -28.86
CA LEU A 248 -18.75 -12.36 -28.24
C LEU A 248 -19.67 -13.58 -28.13
N VAL A 249 -20.92 -13.39 -27.66
CA VAL A 249 -21.90 -14.47 -27.53
C VAL A 249 -22.26 -15.05 -28.89
N VAL A 250 -22.51 -14.22 -29.90
CA VAL A 250 -22.88 -14.69 -31.24
C VAL A 250 -21.71 -15.37 -31.93
N ALA A 251 -20.48 -14.84 -31.82
CA ALA A 251 -19.29 -15.48 -32.37
C ALA A 251 -19.08 -16.89 -31.77
N VAL A 252 -19.32 -17.05 -30.46
CA VAL A 252 -19.25 -18.36 -29.78
C VAL A 252 -20.39 -19.28 -30.23
N LYS A 253 -21.63 -18.79 -30.34
CA LYS A 253 -22.76 -19.57 -30.86
C LYS A 253 -22.52 -20.06 -32.29
N LYS A 254 -21.95 -19.20 -33.14
CA LYS A 254 -21.64 -19.47 -34.55
C LYS A 254 -20.26 -20.08 -34.76
N ARG A 255 -19.56 -20.51 -33.70
CA ARG A 255 -18.17 -21.02 -33.79
C ARG A 255 -17.99 -22.21 -34.74
N GLY A 256 -19.02 -23.01 -34.96
CA GLY A 256 -19.01 -24.16 -35.87
C GLY A 256 -19.14 -23.82 -37.35
N LEU A 257 -19.51 -22.58 -37.70
CA LEU A 257 -19.67 -22.17 -39.10
C LEU A 257 -18.31 -22.01 -39.79
N LYS A 258 -18.25 -22.40 -41.07
CA LYS A 258 -17.11 -22.11 -41.94
C LYS A 258 -17.10 -20.61 -42.26
N GLN A 259 -15.90 -20.06 -42.37
CA GLN A 259 -15.73 -18.66 -42.70
C GLN A 259 -15.92 -18.45 -44.21
N PRO A 260 -16.52 -17.33 -44.66
CA PRO A 260 -16.66 -17.03 -46.08
C PRO A 260 -15.30 -16.86 -46.77
N ASP A 261 -15.22 -17.26 -48.04
CA ASP A 261 -14.02 -17.07 -48.88
C ASP A 261 -13.79 -15.59 -49.23
N ASP A 262 -14.87 -14.80 -49.39
CA ASP A 262 -14.83 -13.33 -49.46
C ASP A 262 -15.64 -12.69 -48.31
N PRO A 263 -14.98 -12.35 -47.19
CA PRO A 263 -15.63 -11.76 -46.02
C PRO A 263 -16.21 -10.36 -46.27
N LYS A 264 -15.67 -9.58 -47.21
CA LYS A 264 -16.06 -8.16 -47.38
C LYS A 264 -17.47 -8.00 -47.97
N THR A 265 -17.89 -8.97 -48.78
CA THR A 265 -19.18 -8.98 -49.47
C THR A 265 -20.20 -9.89 -48.78
N SER A 266 -19.73 -10.94 -48.10
CA SER A 266 -20.60 -11.98 -47.52
C SER A 266 -21.04 -11.73 -46.07
N LEU A 267 -20.38 -10.80 -45.36
CA LEU A 267 -20.72 -10.48 -43.97
C LEU A 267 -21.83 -9.43 -43.89
N PHE A 268 -22.65 -9.52 -42.84
CA PHE A 268 -23.76 -8.61 -42.60
C PHE A 268 -23.28 -7.16 -42.36
N ASN A 269 -23.45 -6.29 -43.35
CA ASN A 269 -22.97 -4.91 -43.35
C ASN A 269 -24.11 -3.93 -43.69
N PRO A 270 -24.99 -3.61 -42.72
CA PRO A 270 -26.10 -2.69 -42.93
C PRO A 270 -25.62 -1.26 -43.30
N PRO A 271 -26.47 -0.42 -43.91
CA PRO A 271 -26.15 0.97 -44.20
C PRO A 271 -25.71 1.73 -42.94
N HIS A 272 -24.60 2.46 -43.03
CA HIS A 272 -24.08 3.22 -41.89
C HIS A 272 -24.80 4.57 -41.83
N LEU A 273 -25.83 4.67 -40.99
CA LEU A 273 -26.71 5.85 -40.90
C LEU A 273 -26.18 6.97 -39.96
N SER A 274 -25.17 6.69 -39.14
CA SER A 274 -24.61 7.70 -38.22
C SER A 274 -23.70 8.69 -38.95
N SER A 275 -23.94 9.98 -38.71
CA SER A 275 -23.12 11.11 -39.16
C SER A 275 -21.92 11.41 -38.24
N LEU A 276 -21.91 10.81 -37.04
CA LEU A 276 -20.95 11.09 -35.95
C LEU A 276 -19.90 9.98 -35.77
N VAL A 277 -20.21 8.75 -36.14
CA VAL A 277 -19.31 7.59 -36.01
C VAL A 277 -18.69 7.24 -37.36
N THR A 278 -17.38 7.03 -37.39
CA THR A 278 -16.71 6.64 -38.63
C THR A 278 -16.93 5.16 -38.94
N LYS A 279 -17.30 4.82 -40.17
CA LYS A 279 -17.38 3.41 -40.63
C LYS A 279 -15.98 2.79 -40.61
N LEU A 280 -15.82 1.70 -39.87
CA LEU A 280 -14.52 1.03 -39.72
C LEU A 280 -14.24 0.14 -40.94
N PRO A 281 -12.99 0.13 -41.44
CA PRO A 281 -12.60 -0.78 -42.51
C PRO A 281 -12.52 -2.22 -42.00
N TYR A 282 -12.88 -3.19 -42.84
CA TYR A 282 -12.72 -4.61 -42.54
C TYR A 282 -11.25 -4.97 -42.30
N SER A 283 -11.01 -5.86 -41.33
CA SER A 283 -9.67 -6.36 -41.04
C SER A 283 -9.60 -7.88 -40.84
N ASP A 284 -8.55 -8.49 -41.39
CA ASP A 284 -8.30 -9.95 -41.34
C ASP A 284 -7.81 -10.46 -39.96
N GLN A 285 -7.69 -9.61 -38.94
CA GLN A 285 -7.30 -10.05 -37.59
C GLN A 285 -8.52 -10.49 -36.78
N PHE A 286 -8.34 -11.48 -35.90
CA PHE A 286 -9.39 -12.05 -35.05
C PHE A 286 -10.62 -12.55 -35.84
N ARG A 287 -10.36 -13.23 -36.96
CA ARG A 287 -11.36 -13.82 -37.88
C ARG A 287 -12.45 -14.66 -37.22
N PHE A 288 -12.23 -15.19 -36.02
CA PHE A 288 -13.26 -15.91 -35.28
C PHE A 288 -14.43 -15.00 -34.85
N LEU A 289 -14.19 -13.69 -34.67
CA LEU A 289 -15.24 -12.71 -34.33
C LEU A 289 -16.14 -12.41 -35.53
N ASP A 290 -15.63 -12.54 -36.76
CA ASP A 290 -16.41 -12.36 -38.00
C ASP A 290 -17.60 -13.31 -38.08
N LYS A 291 -17.54 -14.44 -37.36
CA LYS A 291 -18.63 -15.40 -37.26
C LYS A 291 -19.91 -14.79 -36.69
N ALA A 292 -19.81 -13.71 -35.92
CA ALA A 292 -20.97 -12.98 -35.41
C ALA A 292 -21.77 -12.27 -36.51
N ALA A 293 -21.13 -11.93 -37.63
CA ALA A 293 -21.73 -11.24 -38.78
C ALA A 293 -22.07 -12.18 -39.95
N ILE A 294 -21.92 -13.50 -39.79
CA ILE A 294 -22.35 -14.48 -40.81
C ILE A 294 -23.87 -14.60 -40.79
N ILE A 295 -24.50 -14.36 -41.94
CA ILE A 295 -25.95 -14.50 -42.14
C ILE A 295 -26.29 -15.99 -42.21
N THR A 296 -27.26 -16.43 -41.41
CA THR A 296 -27.83 -17.78 -41.48
C THR A 296 -29.31 -17.73 -41.89
N PRO A 297 -29.90 -18.82 -42.43
CA PRO A 297 -31.29 -18.82 -42.89
C PRO A 297 -32.34 -18.53 -41.80
N ILE A 298 -31.94 -18.58 -40.53
CA ILE A 298 -32.79 -18.41 -39.35
C ILE A 298 -32.66 -16.98 -38.77
N ASP A 299 -31.83 -16.14 -39.39
CA ASP A 299 -31.64 -14.75 -38.97
C ASP A 299 -32.67 -13.85 -39.65
N GLU A 300 -33.43 -13.10 -38.87
CA GLU A 300 -34.40 -12.13 -39.36
C GLU A 300 -33.71 -10.80 -39.65
N ILE A 301 -33.96 -10.23 -40.83
CA ILE A 301 -33.51 -8.89 -41.22
C ILE A 301 -34.76 -8.02 -41.37
N LYS A 302 -34.79 -6.89 -40.65
CA LYS A 302 -35.90 -5.95 -40.69
C LYS A 302 -35.92 -5.17 -42.02
N PRO A 303 -37.05 -4.55 -42.39
CA PRO A 303 -37.17 -3.76 -43.62
C PRO A 303 -36.22 -2.56 -43.70
N ASP A 304 -35.74 -2.07 -42.55
CA ASP A 304 -34.74 -0.99 -42.41
C ASP A 304 -33.30 -1.46 -42.67
N GLY A 305 -33.09 -2.75 -42.98
CA GLY A 305 -31.79 -3.37 -43.19
C GLY A 305 -31.05 -3.77 -41.91
N HIS A 306 -31.62 -3.53 -40.73
CA HIS A 306 -31.02 -3.93 -39.45
C HIS A 306 -31.40 -5.37 -39.05
N ALA A 307 -30.59 -5.97 -38.16
CA ALA A 307 -30.88 -7.30 -37.64
C ALA A 307 -32.15 -7.27 -36.75
N GLY A 308 -33.04 -8.25 -36.95
CA GLY A 308 -34.22 -8.47 -36.12
C GLY A 308 -33.87 -8.79 -34.67
N ASN A 309 -32.82 -9.61 -34.47
CA ASN A 309 -32.30 -9.96 -33.14
C ASN A 309 -30.76 -9.77 -33.05
N PRO A 310 -30.29 -8.71 -32.36
CA PRO A 310 -28.87 -8.44 -32.15
C PRO A 310 -28.08 -9.53 -31.38
N TRP A 311 -28.77 -10.46 -30.69
CA TRP A 311 -28.15 -11.59 -29.98
C TRP A 311 -28.04 -12.88 -30.84
N ARG A 312 -28.33 -12.77 -32.14
CA ARG A 312 -28.17 -13.82 -33.15
C ARG A 312 -27.36 -13.36 -34.37
N LEU A 313 -27.48 -12.10 -34.76
CA LEU A 313 -26.74 -11.51 -35.88
C LEU A 313 -26.24 -10.11 -35.50
N CYS A 314 -24.93 -9.89 -35.62
CA CYS A 314 -24.29 -8.59 -35.34
C CYS A 314 -23.80 -7.96 -36.64
N SER A 315 -23.76 -6.62 -36.71
CA SER A 315 -23.23 -5.92 -37.87
C SER A 315 -21.71 -6.00 -37.95
N LEU A 316 -21.16 -5.89 -39.17
CA LEU A 316 -19.71 -5.84 -39.39
C LEU A 316 -19.05 -4.69 -38.62
N GLN A 317 -19.73 -3.54 -38.51
CA GLN A 317 -19.27 -2.40 -37.72
C GLN A 317 -19.11 -2.77 -36.23
N GLN A 318 -20.08 -3.48 -35.63
CA GLN A 318 -20.00 -3.96 -34.25
C GLN A 318 -18.84 -4.95 -34.07
N VAL A 319 -18.63 -5.84 -35.04
CA VAL A 319 -17.51 -6.80 -34.99
C VAL A 319 -16.16 -6.09 -35.03
N GLU A 320 -15.96 -5.12 -35.92
CA GLU A 320 -14.73 -4.34 -36.01
C GLU A 320 -14.49 -3.48 -34.75
N GLN A 321 -15.54 -2.93 -34.15
CA GLN A 321 -15.47 -2.24 -32.84
C GLN A 321 -14.90 -3.17 -31.74
N VAL A 322 -15.35 -4.42 -31.68
CA VAL A 322 -14.83 -5.40 -30.71
C VAL A 322 -13.40 -5.81 -31.05
N LYS A 323 -13.05 -5.96 -32.32
CA LYS A 323 -11.67 -6.23 -32.73
C LYS A 323 -10.72 -5.11 -32.29
N CYS A 324 -11.12 -3.84 -32.41
CA CYS A 324 -10.34 -2.72 -31.89
C CYS A 324 -10.07 -2.85 -30.39
N LEU A 325 -11.09 -3.18 -29.59
CA LEU A 325 -10.92 -3.40 -28.16
C LEU A 325 -9.96 -4.57 -27.86
N VAL A 326 -10.13 -5.71 -28.54
CA VAL A 326 -9.28 -6.90 -28.34
C VAL A 326 -7.81 -6.61 -28.70
N ARG A 327 -7.54 -5.77 -29.70
CA ARG A 327 -6.17 -5.32 -30.04
C ARG A 327 -5.52 -4.49 -28.93
N ILE A 328 -6.32 -3.73 -28.21
CA ILE A 328 -5.82 -2.79 -27.19
C ILE A 328 -5.52 -3.52 -25.87
N ILE A 329 -6.25 -4.59 -25.53
CA ILE A 329 -6.08 -5.31 -24.26
C ILE A 329 -4.62 -5.73 -23.97
N PRO A 330 -3.86 -6.34 -24.91
CA PRO A 330 -2.46 -6.68 -24.66
C PRO A 330 -1.58 -5.46 -24.38
N ILE A 331 -1.81 -4.36 -25.11
CA ILE A 331 -1.05 -3.11 -24.95
C ILE A 331 -1.39 -2.48 -23.59
N TRP A 332 -2.67 -2.43 -23.24
CA TRP A 332 -3.16 -1.99 -21.95
C TRP A 332 -2.55 -2.80 -20.79
N ALA A 333 -2.47 -4.13 -20.93
CA ALA A 333 -1.88 -4.99 -19.92
C ALA A 333 -0.39 -4.68 -19.68
N THR A 334 0.38 -4.32 -20.72
CA THR A 334 1.78 -3.89 -20.52
C THR A 334 1.89 -2.56 -19.76
N GLY A 335 0.86 -1.71 -19.83
CA GLY A 335 0.79 -0.44 -19.09
C GLY A 335 0.70 -0.61 -17.57
N ILE A 336 0.26 -1.78 -17.08
CA ILE A 336 0.14 -2.08 -15.64
C ILE A 336 1.49 -1.95 -14.94
N ILE A 337 2.61 -2.29 -15.60
CA ILE A 337 3.97 -2.20 -15.02
C ILE A 337 4.32 -0.77 -14.58
N LEU A 338 3.91 0.24 -15.37
CA LEU A 338 4.08 1.63 -15.00
C LEU A 338 3.26 1.97 -13.76
N HIS A 339 1.97 1.61 -13.75
CA HIS A 339 1.05 1.93 -12.66
C HIS A 339 1.50 1.33 -11.32
N VAL A 340 2.02 0.09 -11.33
CA VAL A 340 2.64 -0.54 -10.16
C VAL A 340 3.80 0.30 -9.63
N SER A 341 4.67 0.80 -10.51
CA SER A 341 5.83 1.62 -10.12
C SER A 341 5.39 2.95 -9.49
N VAL A 342 4.38 3.60 -10.07
CA VAL A 342 3.83 4.87 -9.58
C VAL A 342 3.21 4.73 -8.19
N ILE A 343 2.43 3.68 -7.95
CA ILE A 343 1.78 3.52 -6.64
C ILE A 343 2.75 3.12 -5.55
N GLN A 344 3.70 2.21 -5.85
CA GLN A 344 4.75 1.87 -4.89
C GLN A 344 5.50 3.13 -4.46
N GLU A 345 5.78 4.03 -5.40
CA GLU A 345 6.39 5.31 -5.11
C GLU A 345 5.51 6.16 -4.17
N THR A 346 4.23 6.40 -4.48
CA THR A 346 3.35 7.20 -3.58
C THR A 346 3.26 6.69 -2.14
N THR A 347 3.49 5.40 -1.90
CA THR A 347 3.43 4.78 -0.57
C THR A 347 4.81 4.71 0.10
N PHE A 348 5.79 4.08 -0.56
CA PHE A 348 7.10 3.81 0.02
C PHE A 348 7.96 5.06 0.14
N ILE A 349 7.78 6.06 -0.74
CA ILE A 349 8.52 7.32 -0.65
C ILE A 349 8.29 8.01 0.69
N VAL A 350 7.07 7.94 1.21
CA VAL A 350 6.70 8.55 2.49
C VAL A 350 7.45 7.87 3.62
N PHE A 351 7.51 6.54 3.61
CA PHE A 351 8.26 5.78 4.62
C PHE A 351 9.77 6.01 4.52
N GLN A 352 10.34 6.02 3.31
CA GLN A 352 11.75 6.34 3.09
C GLN A 352 12.09 7.75 3.57
N ALA A 353 11.23 8.73 3.27
CA ALA A 353 11.39 10.11 3.69
C ALA A 353 11.28 10.28 5.21
N LEU A 354 10.37 9.56 5.88
CA LEU A 354 10.26 9.56 7.34
C LEU A 354 11.54 9.03 8.03
N GLN A 355 12.29 8.16 7.36
CA GLN A 355 13.54 7.57 7.87
C GLN A 355 14.81 8.25 7.30
N ALA A 356 14.69 9.45 6.73
CA ALA A 356 15.79 10.23 6.16
C ALA A 356 15.79 11.67 6.71
N ASP A 357 16.90 12.39 6.55
CA ASP A 357 16.99 13.80 6.97
C ASP A 357 16.20 14.70 6.01
N ARG A 358 15.05 15.21 6.47
CA ARG A 358 14.13 16.05 5.68
C ARG A 358 14.39 17.55 5.77
N ARG A 359 15.47 17.96 6.43
CA ARG A 359 15.79 19.38 6.58
C ARG A 359 16.24 19.98 5.25
N PHE A 360 15.72 21.16 4.94
CA PHE A 360 16.12 21.89 3.74
C PHE A 360 17.47 22.57 3.96
N GLY A 361 18.55 21.97 3.45
CA GLY A 361 19.91 22.50 3.56
C GLY A 361 20.34 22.66 5.03
N LYS A 362 20.78 23.86 5.41
CA LYS A 362 21.15 24.19 6.81
C LYS A 362 19.99 24.78 7.63
N SER A 363 18.78 24.84 7.07
CA SER A 363 17.63 25.42 7.76
C SER A 363 17.04 24.47 8.80
N LYS A 364 16.24 25.02 9.73
CA LYS A 364 15.43 24.24 10.68
C LYS A 364 14.10 23.77 10.08
N PHE A 365 13.81 24.09 8.82
CA PHE A 365 12.55 23.74 8.19
C PHE A 365 12.58 22.27 7.71
N GLU A 366 11.63 21.48 8.19
CA GLU A 366 11.46 20.09 7.77
C GLU A 366 10.34 19.98 6.73
N ILE A 367 10.69 19.40 5.59
CA ILE A 367 9.71 19.12 4.53
C ILE A 367 8.82 17.95 4.99
N PRO A 368 7.47 18.06 4.92
CA PRO A 368 6.58 16.95 5.22
C PRO A 368 6.87 15.74 4.31
N ALA A 369 6.99 14.53 4.88
CA ALA A 369 7.34 13.32 4.12
C ALA A 369 6.38 13.04 2.95
N ALA A 370 5.07 13.27 3.15
CA ALA A 370 4.06 13.09 2.11
C ALA A 370 4.19 14.08 0.94
N SER A 371 4.90 15.20 1.12
CA SER A 371 5.06 16.21 0.07
C SER A 371 6.17 15.90 -0.93
N PHE A 372 6.98 14.85 -0.70
CA PHE A 372 8.09 14.50 -1.61
C PHE A 372 7.64 14.17 -3.03
N ASN A 373 6.43 13.63 -3.23
CA ASN A 373 5.88 13.37 -4.56
C ASN A 373 5.79 14.64 -5.44
N VAL A 374 5.83 15.84 -4.85
CA VAL A 374 5.88 17.10 -5.62
C VAL A 374 7.04 17.14 -6.61
N PHE A 375 8.16 16.48 -6.33
CA PHE A 375 9.30 16.45 -7.25
C PHE A 375 9.01 15.66 -8.53
N ALA A 376 8.25 14.57 -8.45
CA ALA A 376 7.80 13.82 -9.63
C ALA A 376 6.83 14.67 -10.47
N MET A 377 5.89 15.35 -9.80
CA MET A 377 4.95 16.26 -10.45
C MET A 377 5.67 17.43 -11.15
N LEU A 378 6.64 18.05 -10.48
CA LEU A 378 7.46 19.11 -11.06
C LEU A 378 8.24 18.62 -12.29
N ALA A 379 8.85 17.44 -12.20
CA ALA A 379 9.56 16.85 -13.34
C ALA A 379 8.62 16.65 -14.54
N LEU A 380 7.43 16.09 -14.31
CA LEU A 380 6.40 15.92 -15.34
C LEU A 380 5.98 17.27 -15.93
N THR A 381 5.65 18.27 -15.11
CA THR A 381 5.21 19.59 -15.57
C THR A 381 6.28 20.33 -16.35
N ILE A 382 7.55 20.25 -15.92
CA ILE A 382 8.69 20.85 -16.63
C ILE A 382 8.95 20.11 -17.94
N TRP A 383 8.73 18.79 -17.97
CA TRP A 383 8.96 17.98 -19.16
C TRP A 383 7.99 18.30 -20.30
N ILE A 384 6.72 18.58 -20.03
CA ILE A 384 5.70 18.87 -21.05
C ILE A 384 6.16 19.97 -22.05
N PRO A 385 6.50 21.20 -21.60
CA PRO A 385 6.93 22.25 -22.53
C PRO A 385 8.26 21.92 -23.21
N ILE A 386 9.17 21.21 -22.54
CA ILE A 386 10.45 20.76 -23.13
C ILE A 386 10.17 19.78 -24.28
N TYR A 387 9.27 18.82 -24.05
CA TYR A 387 8.86 17.85 -25.06
C TYR A 387 8.23 18.57 -26.25
N ASP A 388 7.24 19.43 -26.03
CA ASP A 388 6.48 20.06 -27.11
C ASP A 388 7.26 21.12 -27.90
N ARG A 389 8.10 21.91 -27.22
CA ARG A 389 8.78 23.06 -27.86
C ARG A 389 10.17 22.76 -28.37
N ILE A 390 10.85 21.77 -27.77
CA ILE A 390 12.24 21.47 -28.08
C ILE A 390 12.34 20.09 -28.74
N LEU A 391 11.88 19.05 -28.06
CA LEU A 391 12.09 17.68 -28.50
C LEU A 391 11.24 17.32 -29.72
N LEU A 392 9.96 17.67 -29.73
CA LEU A 392 9.01 17.34 -30.80
C LEU A 392 9.42 17.98 -32.14
N PRO A 393 9.73 19.29 -32.24
CA PRO A 393 10.18 19.88 -33.50
C PRO A 393 11.51 19.29 -33.99
N TRP A 394 12.41 18.96 -33.06
CA TRP A 394 13.67 18.28 -33.40
C TRP A 394 13.42 16.86 -33.93
N LEU A 395 12.57 16.08 -33.26
CA LEU A 395 12.20 14.73 -33.69
C LEU A 395 11.47 14.75 -35.04
N GLN A 396 10.57 15.69 -35.28
CA GLN A 396 9.88 15.85 -36.56
C GLN A 396 10.87 16.04 -37.71
N ARG A 397 11.94 16.83 -37.50
CA ARG A 397 13.00 17.02 -38.50
C ARG A 397 13.82 15.76 -38.75
N VAL A 398 14.06 14.94 -37.72
CA VAL A 398 14.89 13.73 -37.81
C VAL A 398 14.10 12.53 -38.34
N THR A 399 12.89 12.31 -37.83
CA THR A 399 12.08 11.12 -38.14
C THR A 399 11.15 11.31 -39.32
N GLY A 400 10.88 12.56 -39.72
CA GLY A 400 9.92 12.90 -40.78
C GLY A 400 8.47 12.58 -40.42
N LYS A 401 8.17 12.27 -39.15
CA LYS A 401 6.82 11.94 -38.66
C LYS A 401 6.23 13.13 -37.91
N GLU A 402 4.95 13.44 -38.15
CA GLU A 402 4.24 14.55 -37.49
C GLU A 402 4.27 14.47 -35.95
N GLY A 403 4.24 13.26 -35.38
CA GLY A 403 4.32 13.07 -33.91
C GLY A 403 5.74 12.95 -33.33
N GLY A 404 6.79 13.01 -34.16
CA GLY A 404 8.17 12.70 -33.75
C GLY A 404 8.36 11.22 -33.43
N PHE A 405 7.94 10.78 -32.26
CA PHE A 405 7.85 9.36 -31.86
C PHE A 405 6.52 8.74 -32.26
N THR A 406 6.50 7.42 -32.47
CA THR A 406 5.21 6.70 -32.50
C THR A 406 4.64 6.59 -31.08
N LEU A 407 3.32 6.49 -30.96
CA LEU A 407 2.66 6.39 -29.64
C LEU A 407 3.12 5.17 -28.85
N LEU A 408 3.32 4.03 -29.53
CA LEU A 408 3.86 2.82 -28.90
C LEU A 408 5.32 2.98 -28.45
N GLN A 409 6.15 3.71 -29.20
CA GLN A 409 7.52 4.04 -28.76
C GLN A 409 7.49 4.93 -27.52
N ARG A 410 6.64 5.96 -27.53
CA ARG A 410 6.46 6.88 -26.40
C ARG A 410 6.02 6.13 -25.13
N MET A 411 5.06 5.21 -25.26
CA MET A 411 4.63 4.32 -24.18
C MET A 411 5.76 3.41 -23.69
N GLY A 412 6.50 2.77 -24.62
CA GLY A 412 7.61 1.88 -24.28
C GLY A 412 8.74 2.59 -23.51
N ILE A 413 9.07 3.83 -23.88
CA ILE A 413 10.06 4.66 -23.17
C ILE A 413 9.64 4.86 -21.72
N GLY A 414 8.37 5.20 -21.46
CA GLY A 414 7.94 5.41 -20.08
C GLY A 414 7.95 4.13 -19.24
N ILE A 415 7.59 2.97 -19.80
CA ILE A 415 7.73 1.67 -19.09
C ILE A 415 9.20 1.39 -18.77
N PHE A 416 10.11 1.64 -19.72
CA PHE A 416 11.54 1.46 -19.47
C PHE A 416 12.05 2.38 -18.36
N LEU A 417 11.68 3.67 -18.38
CA LEU A 417 12.07 4.63 -17.36
C LEU A 417 11.51 4.27 -15.98
N SER A 418 10.32 3.67 -15.89
CA SER A 418 9.76 3.23 -14.60
C SER A 418 10.58 2.11 -13.97
N ILE A 419 11.09 1.17 -14.77
CA ILE A 419 12.01 0.12 -14.33
C ILE A 419 13.31 0.75 -13.80
N VAL A 420 13.87 1.72 -14.53
CA VAL A 420 15.07 2.45 -14.09
C VAL A 420 14.82 3.18 -12.77
N ALA A 421 13.67 3.84 -12.62
CA ALA A 421 13.29 4.52 -11.37
C ALA A 421 13.25 3.56 -10.18
N MET A 422 12.72 2.35 -10.37
CA MET A 422 12.68 1.32 -9.32
C MET A 422 14.06 0.77 -8.96
N VAL A 423 14.96 0.61 -9.93
CA VAL A 423 16.37 0.26 -9.66
C VAL A 423 17.06 1.34 -8.84
N VAL A 424 16.89 2.61 -9.23
CA VAL A 424 17.45 3.75 -8.47
C VAL A 424 16.88 3.79 -7.06
N SER A 425 15.58 3.54 -6.89
CA SER A 425 14.93 3.48 -5.57
C SER A 425 15.52 2.39 -4.67
N GLY A 426 15.78 1.20 -5.22
CA GLY A 426 16.45 0.12 -4.49
C GLY A 426 17.86 0.50 -4.02
N LEU A 427 18.65 1.13 -4.89
CA LEU A 427 20.02 1.57 -4.56
C LEU A 427 20.03 2.68 -3.49
N VAL A 428 19.13 3.66 -3.62
CA VAL A 428 19.01 4.74 -2.63
C VAL A 428 18.59 4.19 -1.27
N GLU A 429 17.68 3.20 -1.24
CA GLU A 429 17.29 2.54 0.00
C GLU A 429 18.43 1.76 0.65
N GLU A 430 19.23 1.04 -0.15
CA GLU A 430 20.43 0.36 0.34
C GLU A 430 21.41 1.35 0.99
N TRP A 431 21.63 2.50 0.35
CA TRP A 431 22.48 3.56 0.91
C TRP A 431 21.88 4.14 2.19
N ARG A 432 20.59 4.47 2.19
CA ARG A 432 19.89 5.03 3.36
C ARG A 432 20.01 4.09 4.57
N ARG A 433 19.80 2.79 4.35
CA ARG A 433 19.95 1.74 5.36
C ARG A 433 21.40 1.59 5.82
N SER A 434 22.36 1.60 4.91
CA SER A 434 23.79 1.56 5.25
C SER A 434 24.20 2.75 6.12
N TYR A 435 23.72 3.96 5.79
CA TYR A 435 23.96 5.16 6.61
C TYR A 435 23.30 5.08 7.98
N ALA A 436 22.11 4.50 8.09
CA ALA A 436 21.45 4.30 9.38
C ALA A 436 22.20 3.32 10.30
N ILE A 437 22.96 2.37 9.72
CA ILE A 437 23.74 1.37 10.45
C ILE A 437 25.14 1.91 10.82
N HIS A 438 25.81 2.61 9.90
CA HIS A 438 27.22 2.99 10.04
C HIS A 438 27.45 4.44 10.48
N ARG A 439 26.43 5.30 10.49
CA ARG A 439 26.54 6.71 10.89
C ARG A 439 25.56 7.06 12.01
N PRO A 440 25.86 8.11 12.80
CA PRO A 440 24.95 8.57 13.84
C PRO A 440 23.57 8.92 13.24
N THR A 441 22.53 8.40 13.87
CA THR A 441 21.14 8.60 13.49
C THR A 441 20.62 9.91 14.09
N LEU A 442 19.69 10.56 13.39
CA LEU A 442 19.18 11.89 13.77
C LEU A 442 18.01 11.84 14.77
N GLY A 443 17.50 10.64 15.06
CA GLY A 443 16.36 10.41 15.93
C GLY A 443 15.68 9.07 15.64
N LEU A 444 14.56 8.81 16.31
CA LEU A 444 13.75 7.60 16.14
C LEU A 444 12.29 7.98 15.83
N VAL A 445 11.69 7.36 14.83
CA VAL A 445 10.26 7.46 14.56
C VAL A 445 9.57 6.24 15.14
N SER A 446 8.59 6.45 16.04
CA SER A 446 7.92 5.39 16.82
C SER A 446 7.28 4.26 15.99
N SER A 447 7.02 4.49 14.70
CA SER A 447 6.43 3.53 13.75
C SER A 447 7.39 2.99 12.70
N SER A 448 8.59 3.58 12.56
CA SER A 448 9.44 3.36 11.39
C SER A 448 10.93 3.23 11.74
N GLY A 449 11.34 3.28 13.00
CA GLY A 449 12.73 3.04 13.39
C GLY A 449 13.64 4.25 13.22
N ALA A 450 14.95 4.01 13.12
CA ALA A 450 15.96 5.07 13.20
C ALA A 450 16.00 5.95 11.94
N ILE A 451 16.13 7.26 12.14
CA ILE A 451 16.26 8.26 11.08
C ILE A 451 17.72 8.29 10.63
N SER A 452 17.94 7.93 9.36
CA SER A 452 19.24 8.00 8.70
C SER A 452 19.72 9.45 8.57
N SER A 453 21.02 9.67 8.72
CA SER A 453 21.64 10.98 8.43
C SER A 453 21.74 11.27 6.92
N LEU A 454 21.31 10.35 6.06
CA LEU A 454 21.21 10.59 4.62
C LEU A 454 20.13 11.64 4.34
N SER A 455 20.48 12.64 3.52
CA SER A 455 19.52 13.65 3.07
C SER A 455 18.41 13.02 2.24
N SER A 456 17.17 13.38 2.54
CA SER A 456 15.99 12.94 1.78
C SER A 456 15.99 13.43 0.32
N PHE A 457 16.85 14.38 -0.05
CA PHE A 457 17.02 14.81 -1.45
C PHE A 457 17.58 13.70 -2.34
N TRP A 458 18.19 12.65 -1.78
CA TRP A 458 18.56 11.46 -2.54
C TRP A 458 17.36 10.66 -3.04
N LEU A 459 16.16 10.96 -2.57
CA LEU A 459 14.90 10.44 -3.11
C LEU A 459 14.43 11.21 -4.35
N VAL A 460 15.01 12.37 -4.68
CA VAL A 460 14.60 13.15 -5.86
C VAL A 460 14.90 12.47 -7.21
N PRO A 461 16.06 11.82 -7.43
CA PRO A 461 16.37 11.18 -8.71
C PRO A 461 15.33 10.14 -9.16
N GLN A 462 14.91 9.24 -8.27
CA GLN A 462 13.86 8.24 -8.58
C GLN A 462 12.53 8.92 -8.93
N LEU A 463 12.18 10.02 -8.23
CA LEU A 463 10.96 10.78 -8.47
C LEU A 463 10.98 11.50 -9.82
N VAL A 464 12.12 12.11 -10.18
CA VAL A 464 12.27 12.80 -11.47
C VAL A 464 12.17 11.82 -12.64
N ILE A 465 12.86 10.68 -12.55
CA ILE A 465 12.81 9.64 -13.59
C ILE A 465 11.39 9.11 -13.75
N LEU A 466 10.69 8.89 -12.63
CA LEU A 466 9.31 8.41 -12.64
C LEU A 466 8.32 9.47 -13.18
N GLY A 467 8.51 10.75 -12.87
CA GLY A 467 7.74 11.83 -13.47
C GLY A 467 7.90 11.90 -15.00
N PHE A 468 9.11 11.66 -15.51
CA PHE A 468 9.33 11.51 -16.95
C PHE A 468 8.67 10.23 -17.50
N ALA A 469 8.77 9.11 -16.78
CA ALA A 469 8.13 7.86 -17.16
C ALA A 469 6.62 8.03 -17.36
N GLU A 470 5.96 8.73 -16.43
CA GLU A 470 4.55 9.06 -16.49
C GLU A 470 4.23 9.99 -17.67
N ALA A 471 5.01 11.05 -17.88
CA ALA A 471 4.81 11.99 -18.99
C ALA A 471 4.94 11.34 -20.38
N PHE A 472 5.84 10.37 -20.51
CA PHE A 472 5.98 9.60 -21.75
C PHE A 472 4.84 8.60 -21.93
N ASN A 473 4.54 7.81 -20.90
CA ASN A 473 3.61 6.68 -21.05
C ASN A 473 2.15 7.06 -20.86
N VAL A 474 1.75 7.74 -19.79
CA VAL A 474 0.32 8.03 -19.53
C VAL A 474 -0.27 8.94 -20.60
N ILE A 475 0.45 9.99 -21.00
CA ILE A 475 0.02 10.88 -22.09
C ILE A 475 -0.07 10.10 -23.41
N GLY A 476 0.95 9.28 -23.70
CA GLY A 476 0.98 8.43 -24.89
C GLY A 476 -0.15 7.40 -24.91
N GLN A 477 -0.50 6.80 -23.77
CA GLN A 477 -1.60 5.85 -23.61
C GLN A 477 -2.95 6.51 -23.88
N VAL A 478 -3.20 7.67 -23.26
CA VAL A 478 -4.45 8.41 -23.45
C VAL A 478 -4.63 8.76 -24.93
N GLU A 479 -3.61 9.35 -25.55
CA GLU A 479 -3.65 9.70 -26.97
C GLU A 479 -3.82 8.46 -27.87
N PHE A 480 -3.14 7.36 -27.54
CA PHE A 480 -3.26 6.08 -28.25
C PHE A 480 -4.68 5.53 -28.18
N TYR A 481 -5.27 5.45 -26.99
CA TYR A 481 -6.64 4.96 -26.85
C TYR A 481 -7.63 5.86 -27.58
N TYR A 482 -7.49 7.18 -27.51
CA TYR A 482 -8.35 8.11 -28.28
C TYR A 482 -8.32 7.88 -29.79
N LYS A 483 -7.14 7.56 -30.34
CA LYS A 483 -6.96 7.32 -31.78
C LYS A 483 -7.40 5.92 -32.21
N GLN A 484 -7.39 4.94 -31.31
CA GLN A 484 -7.76 3.55 -31.63
C GLN A 484 -9.23 3.23 -31.37
N PHE A 485 -9.86 3.90 -30.41
CA PHE A 485 -11.29 3.70 -30.13
C PHE A 485 -12.16 4.54 -31.07
N PRO A 486 -13.24 3.96 -31.64
CA PRO A 486 -14.23 4.71 -32.40
C PRO A 486 -14.97 5.71 -31.51
N GLU A 487 -15.61 6.70 -32.12
CA GLU A 487 -16.16 7.88 -31.43
C GLU A 487 -17.18 7.52 -30.33
N ASN A 488 -17.98 6.48 -30.57
CA ASN A 488 -18.97 5.97 -29.64
C ASN A 488 -18.38 5.13 -28.47
N MET A 489 -17.09 4.79 -28.50
CA MET A 489 -16.40 3.99 -27.47
C MET A 489 -15.28 4.74 -26.73
N ARG A 490 -15.10 6.05 -26.96
CA ARG A 490 -14.03 6.84 -26.33
C ARG A 490 -14.12 6.92 -24.80
N SER A 491 -15.30 6.75 -24.21
CA SER A 491 -15.47 6.62 -22.76
C SER A 491 -14.83 5.34 -22.20
N ILE A 492 -14.84 4.24 -22.96
CA ILE A 492 -14.16 2.98 -22.61
C ILE A 492 -12.64 3.18 -22.60
N ALA A 493 -12.10 4.00 -23.51
CA ALA A 493 -10.69 4.38 -23.49
C ALA A 493 -10.27 4.99 -22.15
N GLY A 494 -11.05 5.96 -21.66
CA GLY A 494 -10.85 6.57 -20.34
C GLY A 494 -11.02 5.56 -19.21
N GLY A 495 -12.06 4.71 -19.29
CA GLY A 495 -12.31 3.65 -18.31
C GLY A 495 -11.18 2.63 -18.19
N LEU A 496 -10.56 2.22 -19.32
CA LEU A 496 -9.43 1.29 -19.32
C LEU A 496 -8.21 1.85 -18.60
N LEU A 497 -7.89 3.14 -18.77
CA LEU A 497 -6.80 3.78 -18.03
C LEU A 497 -7.01 3.63 -16.51
N PHE A 498 -8.22 3.92 -16.02
CA PHE A 498 -8.55 3.76 -14.59
C PHE A 498 -8.61 2.29 -14.15
N CYS A 499 -8.96 1.36 -15.04
CA CYS A 499 -8.87 -0.07 -14.73
C CYS A 499 -7.43 -0.53 -14.55
N GLY A 500 -6.50 0.00 -15.35
CA GLY A 500 -5.07 -0.20 -15.14
C GLY A 500 -4.71 0.24 -13.71
N LEU A 501 -5.16 1.44 -13.34
CA LEU A 501 -5.01 2.01 -11.99
C LEU A 501 -5.80 1.28 -10.87
N ALA A 502 -6.63 0.30 -11.21
CA ALA A 502 -7.40 -0.48 -10.23
C ALA A 502 -6.81 -1.87 -10.03
N CYS A 503 -6.22 -2.46 -11.08
CA CYS A 503 -5.48 -3.71 -11.01
C CYS A 503 -4.29 -3.64 -10.04
N ASP A 504 -3.84 -2.43 -9.71
CA ASP A 504 -2.79 -2.09 -8.75
C ASP A 504 -2.92 -2.76 -7.36
N GLY A 505 -4.14 -2.89 -6.85
CA GLY A 505 -4.39 -3.49 -5.52
C GLY A 505 -4.31 -5.02 -5.49
N ILE A 506 -4.42 -5.66 -6.66
CA ILE A 506 -4.30 -7.11 -6.83
C ILE A 506 -2.82 -7.48 -6.95
N ASP A 507 -2.04 -6.67 -7.66
CA ASP A 507 -0.62 -6.92 -7.89
C ASP A 507 0.24 -6.82 -6.64
N THR A 508 -0.05 -5.97 -5.66
CA THR A 508 0.74 -5.94 -4.40
C THR A 508 0.64 -7.27 -3.64
N LYS A 509 -0.54 -7.88 -3.62
CA LYS A 509 -0.75 -9.22 -3.04
C LYS A 509 -0.21 -10.34 -3.94
N VAL A 510 -0.32 -10.20 -5.26
CA VAL A 510 0.24 -11.18 -6.21
C VAL A 510 1.76 -11.14 -6.17
N TRP A 511 2.42 -9.98 -6.11
CA TRP A 511 3.86 -9.84 -5.88
C TRP A 511 4.26 -10.34 -4.49
N GLU A 512 3.45 -10.10 -3.46
CA GLU A 512 3.66 -10.73 -2.14
C GLU A 512 3.57 -12.27 -2.23
N ILE A 513 2.68 -12.83 -3.04
CA ILE A 513 2.51 -14.27 -3.30
C ILE A 513 3.61 -14.84 -4.21
N VAL A 514 4.05 -14.08 -5.23
CA VAL A 514 5.07 -14.44 -6.22
C VAL A 514 6.46 -14.35 -5.59
N LEU A 515 6.73 -13.37 -4.73
CA LEU A 515 7.92 -13.33 -3.87
C LEU A 515 7.88 -14.42 -2.79
N LYS A 516 6.68 -14.89 -2.40
CA LYS A 516 6.50 -16.09 -1.56
C LYS A 516 6.69 -17.42 -2.32
N LEU A 517 6.81 -17.39 -3.65
CA LEU A 517 7.16 -18.54 -4.50
C LEU A 517 8.59 -18.39 -5.05
N PRO A 518 9.31 -19.48 -5.26
CA PRO A 518 10.35 -19.97 -4.37
C PRO A 518 11.60 -19.06 -4.23
N TRP A 519 11.56 -18.04 -3.36
CA TRP A 519 12.76 -17.46 -2.71
C TRP A 519 13.05 -18.11 -1.33
N ARG A 520 12.71 -19.40 -1.19
CA ARG A 520 13.00 -20.25 -0.02
C ARG A 520 14.50 -20.48 0.26
N LYS A 521 15.43 -19.76 -0.37
CA LYS A 521 16.88 -20.06 -0.32
C LYS A 521 17.81 -18.95 0.17
N ALA A 522 17.34 -17.73 0.45
CA ALA A 522 18.25 -16.64 0.85
C ALA A 522 18.15 -16.18 2.32
N ASN A 523 17.04 -16.43 3.03
CA ASN A 523 16.85 -15.93 4.41
C ASN A 523 16.94 -16.99 5.51
N GLN A 524 17.33 -18.23 5.21
CA GLN A 524 17.47 -19.29 6.22
C GLN A 524 18.81 -19.25 6.99
N ASN A 525 19.75 -18.38 6.59
CA ASN A 525 21.05 -18.24 7.27
C ASN A 525 21.09 -17.12 8.34
N ILE A 526 19.96 -16.46 8.66
CA ILE A 526 19.89 -15.41 9.70
C ILE A 526 19.13 -15.88 10.96
N LEU A 527 18.82 -17.18 11.08
CA LEU A 527 18.25 -17.77 12.30
C LEU A 527 19.16 -18.81 12.97
N LEU A 528 20.44 -18.85 12.58
CA LEU A 528 21.46 -19.70 13.19
C LEU A 528 22.41 -18.86 14.06
N ALA A 529 21.89 -18.18 15.09
CA ALA A 529 22.68 -17.69 16.22
C ALA A 529 21.80 -17.20 17.37
N SER A 530 21.04 -18.10 18.00
CA SER A 530 20.71 -17.93 19.43
C SER A 530 20.43 -19.29 20.05
N ARG A 531 21.51 -19.95 20.46
CA ARG A 531 21.46 -20.93 21.53
C ARG A 531 21.14 -20.13 22.79
N VAL A 532 19.91 -20.20 23.27
CA VAL A 532 19.51 -19.71 24.59
C VAL A 532 19.02 -20.93 25.36
N ASP A 533 19.75 -21.28 26.40
CA ASP A 533 19.40 -22.31 27.35
C ASP A 533 18.26 -21.80 28.24
N GLY A 534 17.24 -22.65 28.45
CA GLY A 534 16.09 -22.40 29.33
C GLY A 534 14.81 -21.98 28.58
N ALA A 535 13.91 -22.95 28.36
CA ALA A 535 12.51 -22.65 28.01
C ALA A 535 11.68 -22.70 29.29
N ASP A 536 10.86 -21.69 29.53
CA ASP A 536 9.97 -21.67 30.70
C ASP A 536 8.86 -22.70 30.50
N MET A 537 8.78 -23.67 31.41
CA MET A 537 7.80 -24.74 31.39
C MET A 537 6.52 -24.27 32.10
N LEU A 538 5.40 -24.17 31.37
CA LEU A 538 4.10 -23.80 31.92
C LEU A 538 3.12 -24.98 31.87
N GLY A 539 2.30 -25.13 32.91
CA GLY A 539 1.43 -26.28 33.10
C GLY A 539 2.19 -27.47 33.75
N PRO A 540 1.71 -28.72 33.60
CA PRO A 540 0.58 -29.14 32.77
C PRO A 540 -0.76 -28.90 33.47
N TRP A 541 -1.77 -28.51 32.70
CA TRP A 541 -3.16 -28.45 33.14
C TRP A 541 -3.85 -29.75 32.79
N GLY A 542 -4.68 -30.30 33.69
CA GLY A 542 -5.35 -31.58 33.50
C GLY A 542 -5.11 -32.57 34.66
N GLY A 543 -5.28 -33.87 34.39
CA GLY A 543 -5.17 -34.94 35.36
C GLY A 543 -3.80 -35.61 35.45
N SER A 544 -3.60 -36.41 36.50
CA SER A 544 -2.39 -37.22 36.71
C SER A 544 -2.40 -38.57 35.97
N GLY A 545 -3.44 -38.86 35.18
CA GLY A 545 -3.59 -40.09 34.40
C GLY A 545 -2.56 -40.24 33.27
N GLY A 546 -2.56 -41.39 32.61
CA GLY A 546 -1.73 -41.66 31.42
C GLY A 546 -0.23 -41.69 31.68
N THR A 547 0.54 -41.73 30.59
CA THR A 547 2.01 -41.66 30.58
C THR A 547 2.47 -40.24 30.25
N ALA A 548 3.54 -39.77 30.90
CA ALA A 548 4.11 -38.46 30.63
C ALA A 548 4.82 -38.43 29.27
N TRP A 549 4.71 -37.32 28.56
CA TRP A 549 5.38 -37.09 27.30
C TRP A 549 5.88 -35.66 27.22
N SER A 550 6.95 -35.46 26.45
CA SER A 550 7.52 -34.16 26.15
C SER A 550 7.88 -34.07 24.68
N PHE A 551 7.63 -32.91 24.10
CA PHE A 551 7.92 -32.52 22.74
C PHE A 551 8.66 -31.17 22.77
N GLU A 552 9.98 -31.24 22.88
CA GLU A 552 10.90 -30.10 22.86
C GLU A 552 11.60 -29.98 21.49
N ASN A 553 12.10 -28.79 21.16
CA ASN A 553 12.95 -28.53 19.98
C ASN A 553 12.30 -28.61 18.59
N ALA A 554 11.08 -28.09 18.41
CA ALA A 554 10.64 -27.73 17.06
C ALA A 554 11.28 -26.40 16.64
N GLN A 555 12.12 -26.39 15.59
CA GLN A 555 12.60 -25.14 14.98
C GLN A 555 11.43 -24.25 14.51
N ALA A 556 10.33 -24.90 14.09
CA ALA A 556 9.01 -24.30 13.92
C ALA A 556 7.94 -25.41 13.84
N ILE A 557 6.83 -25.26 14.56
CA ILE A 557 5.64 -26.11 14.39
C ILE A 557 4.89 -25.60 13.16
N THR A 558 4.59 -26.48 12.21
CA THR A 558 3.93 -26.12 10.94
C THR A 558 2.48 -26.56 10.89
N LYS A 559 2.15 -27.70 11.50
CA LYS A 559 0.78 -28.20 11.61
C LYS A 559 0.50 -28.77 12.99
N ILE A 560 -0.76 -28.68 13.41
CA ILE A 560 -1.26 -29.35 14.62
C ILE A 560 -2.47 -30.16 14.20
N LYS A 561 -2.51 -31.44 14.56
CA LYS A 561 -3.66 -32.30 14.34
C LYS A 561 -4.24 -32.69 15.68
N ILE A 562 -5.50 -32.35 15.89
CA ILE A 562 -6.26 -32.56 17.13
C ILE A 562 -7.46 -33.44 16.83
N SER A 563 -7.62 -34.52 17.58
CA SER A 563 -8.78 -35.41 17.50
C SER A 563 -9.70 -35.16 18.67
N VAL A 564 -10.98 -34.93 18.39
CA VAL A 564 -11.98 -34.54 19.40
C VAL A 564 -13.23 -35.40 19.28
N GLY A 565 -13.65 -36.01 20.40
CA GLY A 565 -14.94 -36.67 20.59
C GLY A 565 -15.81 -35.87 21.56
N ASP A 566 -16.22 -36.48 22.68
CA ASP A 566 -16.84 -35.74 23.81
C ASP A 566 -15.82 -34.90 24.60
N VAL A 567 -14.55 -35.30 24.55
CA VAL A 567 -13.36 -34.63 25.12
C VAL A 567 -12.22 -34.70 24.11
N VAL A 568 -11.05 -34.13 24.41
CA VAL A 568 -9.89 -34.19 23.50
C VAL A 568 -9.25 -35.58 23.58
N ASP A 569 -9.38 -36.35 22.49
CA ASP A 569 -8.86 -37.73 22.38
C ASP A 569 -7.35 -37.76 22.19
N SER A 570 -6.82 -36.97 21.26
CA SER A 570 -5.38 -36.92 20.99
C SER A 570 -4.91 -35.66 20.28
N ILE A 571 -3.60 -35.41 20.39
CA ILE A 571 -2.90 -34.32 19.69
C ILE A 571 -1.59 -34.82 19.05
N THR A 572 -1.26 -34.27 17.88
CA THR A 572 -0.03 -34.52 17.12
C THR A 572 0.47 -33.23 16.50
N PHE A 573 1.79 -33.08 16.38
CA PHE A 573 2.43 -31.88 15.86
C PHE A 573 3.31 -32.22 14.64
N GLN A 574 3.23 -31.43 13.58
CA GLN A 574 4.20 -31.44 12.51
C GLN A 574 5.21 -30.33 12.73
N TYR A 575 6.49 -30.63 12.59
CA TYR A 575 7.57 -29.68 12.77
C TYR A 575 8.66 -29.85 11.72
N MET A 576 9.46 -28.79 11.54
CA MET A 576 10.64 -28.83 10.69
C MET A 576 11.87 -29.29 11.48
N ASP A 577 12.48 -30.38 11.03
CA ASP A 577 13.78 -30.87 11.47
C ASP A 577 14.77 -30.60 10.32
N GLY A 578 15.47 -29.48 10.41
CA GLY A 578 16.28 -28.94 9.32
C GLY A 578 15.43 -28.63 8.09
N GLN A 579 15.63 -29.38 7.01
CA GLN A 579 14.88 -29.23 5.74
C GLN A 579 13.71 -30.21 5.58
N THR A 580 13.47 -31.10 6.55
CA THR A 580 12.44 -32.14 6.45
C THR A 580 11.30 -31.92 7.43
N ALA A 581 10.05 -32.05 6.96
CA ALA A 581 8.86 -31.99 7.82
C ALA A 581 8.59 -33.37 8.44
N ARG A 582 8.54 -33.44 9.77
CA ARG A 582 8.29 -34.68 10.53
C ARG A 582 7.08 -34.52 11.45
N TRP A 583 6.36 -35.62 11.68
CA TRP A 583 5.26 -35.66 12.65
C TRP A 583 5.75 -36.22 13.99
N SER A 584 5.26 -35.65 15.08
CA SER A 584 5.42 -36.20 16.43
C SER A 584 4.62 -37.51 16.57
N PRO A 585 4.92 -38.32 17.59
CA PRO A 585 4.00 -39.35 18.05
C PRO A 585 2.61 -38.78 18.37
N ARG A 586 1.59 -39.64 18.35
CA ARG A 586 0.25 -39.31 18.80
C ARG A 586 0.19 -39.36 20.33
N TYR A 587 -0.18 -38.24 20.93
CA TYR A 587 -0.39 -38.13 22.36
C TYR A 587 -1.89 -38.25 22.65
N GLY A 588 -2.33 -39.44 23.05
CA GLY A 588 -3.72 -39.78 23.34
C GLY A 588 -4.27 -40.97 22.52
N GLY A 589 -5.58 -41.17 22.58
CA GLY A 589 -6.27 -42.30 21.95
C GLY A 589 -6.49 -42.19 20.44
N ALA A 590 -7.03 -43.25 19.86
CA ALA A 590 -7.41 -43.31 18.44
C ALA A 590 -8.85 -42.86 18.15
N GLY A 591 -9.58 -42.41 19.18
CA GLY A 591 -10.93 -41.88 19.06
C GLY A 591 -10.99 -40.44 18.54
N GLY A 592 -12.21 -39.93 18.41
CA GLY A 592 -12.49 -38.55 18.00
C GLY A 592 -12.34 -38.28 16.51
N LYS A 593 -12.88 -37.13 16.07
CA LYS A 593 -12.73 -36.62 14.71
C LYS A 593 -11.49 -35.73 14.63
N ALA A 594 -10.54 -36.09 13.77
CA ALA A 594 -9.31 -35.33 13.56
C ALA A 594 -9.56 -34.05 12.76
N THR A 595 -9.00 -32.94 13.24
CA THR A 595 -8.94 -31.65 12.54
C THR A 595 -7.48 -31.21 12.43
N GLU A 596 -7.06 -30.79 11.25
CA GLU A 596 -5.72 -30.26 10.99
C GLU A 596 -5.72 -28.72 10.99
N ILE A 597 -4.78 -28.16 11.73
CA ILE A 597 -4.46 -26.73 11.81
C ILE A 597 -3.16 -26.54 11.05
N GLU A 598 -3.16 -25.69 10.04
CA GLU A 598 -1.95 -25.32 9.30
C GLU A 598 -1.55 -23.89 9.65
N LEU A 599 -0.33 -23.74 10.15
CA LEU A 599 0.28 -22.48 10.55
C LEU A 599 1.04 -21.88 9.36
N GLY A 600 0.87 -20.58 9.12
CA GLY A 600 1.59 -19.86 8.07
C GLY A 600 3.12 -19.75 8.31
N PRO A 601 3.90 -19.34 7.30
CA PRO A 601 5.39 -19.33 7.34
C PRO A 601 6.04 -18.43 8.41
N ALA A 602 5.26 -17.57 9.07
CA ALA A 602 5.66 -16.71 10.19
C ALA A 602 4.55 -16.62 11.26
N GLU A 603 3.68 -17.63 11.30
CA GLU A 603 2.59 -17.75 12.27
C GLU A 603 3.08 -18.58 13.45
N PHE A 604 3.32 -17.94 14.58
CA PHE A 604 3.79 -18.60 15.80
C PHE A 604 2.66 -18.66 16.82
N ILE A 605 2.59 -19.76 17.58
CA ILE A 605 1.65 -19.89 18.68
C ILE A 605 2.18 -19.05 19.85
N ILE A 606 1.40 -18.09 20.32
CA ILE A 606 1.82 -17.14 21.37
C ILE A 606 1.05 -17.33 22.69
N SER A 607 -0.05 -18.09 22.66
CA SER A 607 -0.83 -18.43 23.84
C SER A 607 -1.71 -19.65 23.55
N MET A 608 -2.06 -20.38 24.60
CA MET A 608 -3.00 -21.50 24.58
C MET A 608 -3.99 -21.31 25.73
N LYS A 609 -5.27 -21.59 25.47
CA LYS A 609 -6.33 -21.59 26.49
C LYS A 609 -7.21 -22.82 26.31
N GLY A 610 -7.86 -23.27 27.36
CA GLY A 610 -8.69 -24.47 27.30
C GLY A 610 -9.41 -24.75 28.60
N TYR A 611 -10.10 -25.88 28.64
CA TYR A 611 -10.82 -26.36 29.80
C TYR A 611 -10.43 -27.81 30.10
N TYR A 612 -10.33 -28.18 31.38
CA TYR A 612 -10.16 -29.56 31.83
C TYR A 612 -11.14 -29.87 32.96
N GLY A 613 -11.54 -31.13 33.10
CA GLY A 613 -12.56 -31.52 34.06
C GLY A 613 -12.69 -33.03 34.20
N THR A 614 -13.58 -33.48 35.08
CA THR A 614 -13.79 -34.91 35.36
C THR A 614 -14.65 -35.56 34.28
N TYR A 615 -14.06 -36.51 33.55
CA TYR A 615 -14.72 -37.35 32.55
C TYR A 615 -14.45 -38.84 32.88
N ALA A 616 -15.50 -39.65 33.03
CA ALA A 616 -15.41 -41.06 33.40
C ALA A 616 -14.52 -41.34 34.64
N GLY A 617 -14.62 -40.47 35.66
CA GLY A 617 -13.84 -40.59 36.91
C GLY A 617 -12.37 -40.15 36.82
N LYS A 618 -11.92 -39.63 35.68
CA LYS A 618 -10.55 -39.12 35.47
C LYS A 618 -10.60 -37.66 35.06
N THR A 619 -9.59 -36.87 35.42
CA THR A 619 -9.47 -35.48 34.96
C THR A 619 -8.83 -35.43 33.58
N ILE A 620 -9.55 -34.94 32.58
CA ILE A 620 -9.19 -34.96 31.15
C ILE A 620 -9.31 -33.56 30.54
N ILE A 621 -8.56 -33.28 29.47
CA ILE A 621 -8.71 -32.07 28.67
C ILE A 621 -10.03 -32.09 27.87
N TYR A 622 -10.88 -31.11 28.11
CA TYR A 622 -12.20 -30.96 27.50
C TYR A 622 -12.15 -30.12 26.22
N SER A 623 -11.30 -29.09 26.18
CA SER A 623 -11.13 -28.26 24.98
C SER A 623 -9.78 -27.55 24.93
N LEU A 624 -9.33 -27.24 23.72
CA LEU A 624 -8.14 -26.45 23.43
C LEU A 624 -8.41 -25.37 22.40
N THR A 625 -7.86 -24.19 22.63
CA THR A 625 -7.82 -23.07 21.70
C THR A 625 -6.38 -22.55 21.61
N PHE A 626 -5.86 -22.44 20.40
CA PHE A 626 -4.51 -21.93 20.12
C PHE A 626 -4.60 -20.50 19.61
N VAL A 627 -3.87 -19.58 20.25
CA VAL A 627 -3.77 -18.18 19.84
C VAL A 627 -2.41 -17.99 19.18
N THR A 628 -2.41 -17.51 17.94
CA THR A 628 -1.18 -17.23 17.18
C THR A 628 -0.93 -15.73 17.00
N THR A 629 0.20 -15.37 16.40
CA THR A 629 0.51 -13.99 15.99
C THR A 629 -0.50 -13.41 14.98
N ILE A 630 -1.27 -14.26 14.29
CA ILE A 630 -2.18 -13.85 13.22
C ILE A 630 -3.66 -14.00 13.65
N ARG A 631 -4.02 -15.16 14.20
CA ARG A 631 -5.42 -15.56 14.46
C ARG A 631 -5.54 -16.59 15.59
N GLU A 632 -6.78 -16.85 16.03
CA GLU A 632 -7.12 -17.90 17.00
C GLU A 632 -7.70 -19.13 16.28
N TYR A 633 -7.33 -20.33 16.73
CA TYR A 633 -7.82 -21.63 16.25
C TYR A 633 -8.51 -22.39 17.38
N GLY A 634 -9.77 -22.75 17.18
CA GLY A 634 -10.62 -23.45 18.16
C GLY A 634 -11.89 -22.66 18.50
N PRO A 635 -12.60 -23.01 19.59
CA PRO A 635 -12.26 -24.10 20.51
C PRO A 635 -12.45 -25.48 19.88
N TYR A 636 -11.52 -26.38 20.14
CA TYR A 636 -11.60 -27.80 19.76
C TYR A 636 -12.01 -28.60 20.99
N GLY A 637 -13.29 -28.98 21.07
CA GLY A 637 -13.87 -29.68 22.23
C GLY A 637 -15.01 -28.89 22.86
N ARG A 638 -15.38 -29.24 24.11
CA ARG A 638 -16.41 -28.52 24.89
C ARG A 638 -15.75 -27.66 25.96
N GLU A 639 -16.20 -26.43 26.13
CA GLU A 639 -15.66 -25.51 27.15
C GLU A 639 -16.31 -25.78 28.52
N GLN A 640 -16.00 -26.93 29.12
CA GLN A 640 -16.58 -27.41 30.36
C GLN A 640 -15.49 -27.78 31.38
N GLY A 641 -15.67 -27.37 32.64
CA GLY A 641 -14.73 -27.64 33.74
C GLY A 641 -13.91 -26.42 34.14
N THR A 642 -12.70 -26.65 34.65
CA THR A 642 -11.77 -25.60 35.08
C THR A 642 -11.05 -25.01 33.87
N GLN A 643 -11.13 -23.69 33.73
CA GLN A 643 -10.45 -22.95 32.67
C GLN A 643 -8.97 -22.79 32.97
N PHE A 644 -8.12 -22.93 31.95
CA PHE A 644 -6.73 -22.50 31.99
C PHE A 644 -6.42 -21.61 30.79
N SER A 645 -5.46 -20.70 30.97
CA SER A 645 -4.96 -19.87 29.87
C SER A 645 -3.55 -19.43 30.13
N ILE A 646 -2.80 -19.25 29.05
CA ILE A 646 -1.45 -18.70 29.08
C ILE A 646 -1.54 -17.20 28.78
N PRO A 647 -1.01 -16.32 29.65
CA PRO A 647 -1.03 -14.88 29.43
C PRO A 647 -0.37 -14.48 28.10
N LYS A 648 -1.02 -13.59 27.33
CA LYS A 648 -0.45 -13.01 26.10
C LYS A 648 0.75 -12.12 26.46
N GLY A 649 1.83 -12.17 25.69
CA GLY A 649 3.02 -11.32 25.85
C GLY A 649 4.24 -11.99 26.51
N THR A 650 4.19 -13.30 26.77
CA THR A 650 5.26 -14.07 27.42
C THR A 650 6.29 -14.67 26.46
N GLY A 651 6.02 -14.68 25.14
CA GLY A 651 6.89 -15.24 24.12
C GLY A 651 6.13 -16.04 23.06
N TRP A 652 6.78 -17.04 22.47
CA TRP A 652 6.16 -18.03 21.60
C TRP A 652 6.31 -19.45 22.18
N ILE A 653 5.34 -20.30 21.91
CA ILE A 653 5.35 -21.72 22.32
C ILE A 653 6.28 -22.49 21.38
N SER A 654 7.38 -22.98 21.95
CA SER A 654 8.44 -23.72 21.25
C SER A 654 8.29 -25.24 21.31
N GLY A 655 7.39 -25.73 22.15
CA GLY A 655 7.14 -27.14 22.38
C GLY A 655 5.98 -27.37 23.33
N PHE A 656 5.62 -28.64 23.52
CA PHE A 656 4.51 -29.08 24.37
C PHE A 656 4.96 -30.21 25.28
N HIS A 657 4.37 -30.32 26.46
CA HIS A 657 4.51 -31.48 27.34
C HIS A 657 3.15 -31.85 27.92
N GLY A 658 3.03 -33.02 28.52
CA GLY A 658 1.76 -33.41 29.12
C GLY A 658 1.72 -34.86 29.53
N ARG A 659 0.50 -35.36 29.70
CA ARG A 659 0.23 -36.77 29.98
C ARG A 659 -0.88 -37.27 29.08
N SER A 660 -0.74 -38.50 28.59
CA SER A 660 -1.76 -39.12 27.75
C SER A 660 -1.81 -40.63 27.93
N GLY A 661 -3.02 -41.17 27.90
CA GLY A 661 -3.32 -42.60 27.81
C GLY A 661 -4.31 -42.85 26.68
N SER A 662 -5.50 -43.35 27.01
CA SER A 662 -6.60 -43.49 26.05
C SER A 662 -7.20 -42.15 25.61
N LEU A 663 -6.90 -41.06 26.32
CA LEU A 663 -7.34 -39.69 26.06
C LEU A 663 -6.17 -38.73 26.39
N LEU A 664 -6.33 -37.44 26.10
CA LEU A 664 -5.37 -36.42 26.52
C LEU A 664 -5.62 -36.03 27.99
N ASP A 665 -4.89 -36.65 28.92
CA ASP A 665 -5.06 -36.43 30.37
C ASP A 665 -4.62 -35.03 30.82
N ALA A 666 -3.47 -34.54 30.33
CA ALA A 666 -2.95 -33.22 30.66
C ALA A 666 -2.07 -32.63 29.56
N ILE A 667 -1.98 -31.29 29.50
CA ILE A 667 -1.14 -30.57 28.54
C ILE A 667 -0.51 -29.33 29.16
N GLY A 668 0.72 -29.04 28.79
CA GLY A 668 1.49 -27.86 29.11
C GLY A 668 2.37 -27.46 27.92
N VAL A 669 3.09 -26.35 28.07
CA VAL A 669 3.90 -25.78 26.98
C VAL A 669 5.31 -25.43 27.45
N TYR A 670 6.22 -25.39 26.48
CA TYR A 670 7.54 -24.77 26.61
C TYR A 670 7.53 -23.40 25.95
N MET A 671 7.68 -22.34 26.73
CA MET A 671 7.73 -20.96 26.24
C MET A 671 9.16 -20.53 25.97
N LYS A 672 9.40 -19.93 24.81
CA LYS A 672 10.60 -19.14 24.53
C LYS A 672 10.23 -17.66 24.55
N THR A 673 10.82 -16.92 25.48
CA THR A 673 10.54 -15.49 25.65
C THR A 673 10.97 -14.71 24.41
N TYR A 674 10.09 -13.83 23.94
CA TYR A 674 10.42 -12.85 22.92
C TYR A 674 11.41 -11.86 23.55
N VAL A 675 12.68 -11.90 23.13
CA VAL A 675 13.61 -10.82 23.45
C VAL A 675 13.28 -9.71 22.46
N GLU A 676 12.45 -8.75 22.87
CA GLU A 676 12.39 -7.46 22.18
C GLU A 676 13.84 -6.96 22.03
N PRO A 677 14.27 -6.58 20.82
CA PRO A 677 15.60 -6.04 20.63
C PRO A 677 15.72 -4.80 21.52
N ALA A 678 16.69 -4.82 22.44
CA ALA A 678 16.94 -3.68 23.29
C ALA A 678 17.31 -2.47 22.41
N VAL A 679 16.71 -1.32 22.69
CA VAL A 679 17.09 -0.06 22.06
C VAL A 679 18.51 0.25 22.49
N VAL A 680 19.42 0.25 21.52
CA VAL A 680 20.83 0.55 21.71
C VAL A 680 21.00 2.06 21.75
N VAL A 681 21.62 2.60 22.81
CA VAL A 681 21.89 4.03 22.93
C VAL A 681 23.36 4.26 23.27
N GLY A 682 24.04 5.03 22.43
CA GLY A 682 25.50 5.16 22.45
C GLY A 682 26.15 4.37 21.30
N PRO A 683 27.46 4.05 21.38
CA PRO A 683 28.36 4.34 22.49
C PRO A 683 28.91 5.79 22.39
N TRP A 684 29.06 6.45 23.53
CA TRP A 684 29.77 7.72 23.63
C TRP A 684 31.25 7.43 23.94
N GLY A 685 32.17 8.11 23.28
CA GLY A 685 33.61 7.88 23.43
C GLY A 685 34.34 7.66 22.10
N GLY A 686 35.54 7.07 22.17
CA GLY A 686 36.40 6.80 21.03
C GLY A 686 36.32 5.36 20.52
N SER A 687 36.80 5.13 19.31
CA SER A 687 36.87 3.80 18.69
C SER A 687 38.12 2.99 19.10
N GLY A 688 38.78 3.35 20.21
CA GLY A 688 39.97 2.67 20.72
C GLY A 688 39.68 1.25 21.22
N GLY A 689 40.72 0.49 21.55
CA GLY A 689 40.59 -0.78 22.29
C GLY A 689 39.76 -1.86 21.58
N THR A 690 39.33 -2.86 22.37
CA THR A 690 38.47 -3.96 21.91
C THR A 690 37.02 -3.70 22.25
N ALA A 691 36.12 -3.97 21.29
CA ALA A 691 34.69 -3.90 21.52
C ALA A 691 34.26 -4.96 22.56
N TRP A 692 33.38 -4.57 23.47
CA TRP A 692 32.79 -5.46 24.47
C TRP A 692 31.29 -5.22 24.54
N SER A 693 30.54 -6.28 24.84
CA SER A 693 29.10 -6.21 25.05
C SER A 693 28.74 -7.07 26.25
N PHE A 694 27.86 -6.52 27.09
CA PHE A 694 27.25 -7.15 28.23
C PHE A 694 25.73 -7.06 28.08
N GLU A 695 25.19 -7.99 27.29
CA GLU A 695 23.76 -8.14 26.98
C GLU A 695 23.11 -9.24 27.83
N ASN A 696 21.78 -9.15 28.00
CA ASN A 696 20.96 -10.18 28.66
C ASN A 696 21.36 -10.54 30.09
N ALA A 697 21.92 -9.58 30.83
CA ALA A 697 22.14 -9.77 32.25
C ALA A 697 20.80 -9.68 32.98
N LEU A 698 20.40 -10.80 33.57
CA LEU A 698 19.60 -10.86 34.78
C LEU A 698 19.99 -9.70 35.72
N THR A 699 19.00 -9.17 36.46
CA THR A 699 19.07 -7.95 37.28
C THR A 699 20.48 -7.59 37.78
N ILE A 700 21.06 -6.52 37.22
CA ILE A 700 22.35 -5.97 37.67
C ILE A 700 22.16 -5.40 39.08
N THR A 701 22.97 -5.87 40.02
CA THR A 701 22.86 -5.51 41.44
C THR A 701 23.94 -4.54 41.88
N LYS A 702 25.12 -4.56 41.27
CA LYS A 702 26.19 -3.59 41.55
C LYS A 702 26.96 -3.19 40.30
N ILE A 703 27.47 -1.97 40.30
CA ILE A 703 28.44 -1.48 39.31
C ILE A 703 29.71 -1.10 40.06
N LYS A 704 30.86 -1.55 39.56
CA LYS A 704 32.17 -1.18 40.09
C LYS A 704 32.95 -0.42 39.02
N ILE A 705 33.45 0.76 39.36
CA ILE A 705 34.14 1.67 38.45
C ILE A 705 35.52 1.98 39.03
N SER A 706 36.57 1.87 38.22
CA SER A 706 37.93 2.27 38.58
C SER A 706 38.28 3.58 37.90
N VAL A 707 38.79 4.54 38.67
CA VAL A 707 38.97 5.93 38.22
C VAL A 707 40.36 6.45 38.62
N GLY A 708 41.09 6.98 37.64
CA GLY A 708 42.30 7.78 37.80
C GLY A 708 42.09 9.19 37.23
N ASP A 709 42.95 9.63 36.30
CA ASP A 709 42.73 10.87 35.53
C ASP A 709 41.55 10.75 34.54
N VAL A 710 41.14 9.51 34.23
CA VAL A 710 40.04 9.10 33.37
C VAL A 710 39.34 7.89 33.98
N VAL A 711 38.26 7.42 33.36
CA VAL A 711 37.65 6.15 33.75
C VAL A 711 38.50 5.00 33.21
N ASP A 712 39.23 4.34 34.10
CA ASP A 712 40.14 3.24 33.76
C ASP A 712 39.38 1.96 33.42
N SER A 713 38.37 1.59 34.21
CA SER A 713 37.57 0.38 33.94
C SER A 713 36.20 0.36 34.59
N ILE A 714 35.32 -0.52 34.09
CA ILE A 714 34.00 -0.82 34.65
C ILE A 714 33.76 -2.34 34.75
N THR A 715 33.08 -2.78 35.81
CA THR A 715 32.64 -4.17 36.06
C THR A 715 31.22 -4.19 36.62
N PHE A 716 30.45 -5.23 36.32
CA PHE A 716 29.05 -5.37 36.71
C PHE A 716 28.83 -6.64 37.53
N ARG A 717 28.07 -6.55 38.62
CA ARG A 717 27.58 -7.72 39.38
C ARG A 717 26.15 -8.01 39.01
N TYR A 718 25.84 -9.26 38.65
CA TYR A 718 24.52 -9.70 38.21
C TYR A 718 24.11 -11.01 38.89
N MET A 719 22.81 -11.29 38.91
CA MET A 719 22.25 -12.52 39.49
C MET A 719 22.06 -13.58 38.42
N ASP A 720 22.82 -14.66 38.40
CA ASP A 720 22.60 -15.82 37.53
C ASP A 720 21.76 -16.87 38.29
N GLY A 721 20.44 -16.86 38.07
CA GLY A 721 19.48 -17.58 38.94
C GLY A 721 19.52 -17.04 40.37
N GLU A 722 19.87 -17.90 41.34
CA GLU A 722 20.07 -17.52 42.74
C GLU A 722 21.53 -17.12 43.07
N THR A 723 22.47 -17.25 42.12
CA THR A 723 23.91 -17.01 42.36
C THR A 723 24.38 -15.66 41.82
N ALA A 724 25.04 -14.86 42.67
CA ALA A 724 25.64 -13.58 42.24
C ALA A 724 27.02 -13.79 41.57
N ARG A 725 27.20 -13.25 40.36
CA ARG A 725 28.46 -13.30 39.58
C ARG A 725 28.92 -11.91 39.14
N TRP A 726 30.23 -11.76 38.92
CA TRP A 726 30.84 -10.54 38.36
C TRP A 726 31.18 -10.73 36.89
N SER A 727 30.98 -9.68 36.09
CA SER A 727 31.43 -9.61 34.70
C SER A 727 32.96 -9.54 34.61
N PRO A 728 33.52 -9.82 33.42
CA PRO A 728 34.90 -9.41 33.10
C PRO A 728 35.09 -7.90 33.30
N ARG A 729 36.34 -7.51 33.55
CA ARG A 729 36.75 -6.10 33.62
C ARG A 729 36.87 -5.50 32.23
N TYR A 730 36.12 -4.41 31.99
CA TYR A 730 36.19 -3.66 30.76
C TYR A 730 37.04 -2.41 30.98
N GLY A 731 38.30 -2.46 30.57
CA GLY A 731 39.30 -1.38 30.71
C GLY A 731 40.58 -1.83 31.42
N GLY A 732 41.44 -0.87 31.74
CA GLY A 732 42.75 -1.12 32.35
C GLY A 732 42.71 -1.47 33.84
N ALA A 733 43.89 -1.75 34.39
CA ALA A 733 44.07 -2.06 35.82
C ALA A 733 44.36 -0.86 36.71
N GLY A 734 44.36 0.36 36.13
CA GLY A 734 44.58 1.61 36.86
C GLY A 734 43.35 2.09 37.63
N GLY A 735 43.58 3.15 38.42
CA GLY A 735 42.53 3.87 39.13
C GLY A 735 42.12 3.28 40.48
N ASN A 736 41.45 4.10 41.29
CA ASN A 736 40.82 3.69 42.54
C ASN A 736 39.39 3.21 42.26
N SER A 737 38.98 2.10 42.86
CA SER A 737 37.66 1.51 42.61
C SER A 737 36.59 2.04 43.56
N ALA A 738 35.44 2.43 43.00
CA ALA A 738 34.21 2.72 43.72
C ALA A 738 33.11 1.72 43.33
N GLU A 739 32.26 1.35 44.29
CA GLU A 739 31.12 0.44 44.07
C GLU A 739 29.79 1.18 44.26
N ILE A 740 28.86 0.95 43.33
CA ILE A 740 27.51 1.48 43.31
C ILE A 740 26.54 0.32 43.52
N ASP A 741 25.72 0.39 44.56
CA ASP A 741 24.68 -0.61 44.83
C ASP A 741 23.36 -0.19 44.18
N LEU A 742 22.83 -1.05 43.31
CA LEU A 742 21.59 -0.82 42.56
C LEU A 742 20.38 -1.53 43.19
N GLY A 743 20.58 -2.45 44.14
CA GLY A 743 19.52 -3.26 44.74
C GLY A 743 18.82 -4.24 43.77
N THR A 744 17.73 -4.88 44.24
CA THR A 744 16.94 -5.86 43.45
C THR A 744 15.90 -5.21 42.53
N ASN A 745 15.41 -4.01 42.88
CA ASN A 745 14.42 -3.25 42.10
C ASN A 745 15.08 -2.18 41.22
N ASN A 746 16.04 -2.66 40.42
CA ASN A 746 16.85 -1.97 39.42
C ASN A 746 16.20 -0.70 38.81
N ASN A 747 16.60 0.48 39.29
CA ASN A 747 16.11 1.77 38.81
C ASN A 747 17.23 2.80 38.63
N LEU A 748 18.10 2.54 37.64
CA LEU A 748 18.89 3.58 37.00
C LEU A 748 17.95 4.58 36.29
N LYS A 749 17.98 5.84 36.72
CA LYS A 749 17.11 6.94 36.24
C LYS A 749 17.76 7.86 35.22
N ALA A 750 19.08 8.02 35.31
CA ALA A 750 19.85 8.74 34.32
C ALA A 750 21.31 8.32 34.38
N ILE A 751 22.00 8.44 33.26
CA ILE A 751 23.45 8.32 33.21
C ILE A 751 23.96 9.52 32.44
N SER A 752 25.01 10.16 32.93
CA SER A 752 25.66 11.28 32.25
C SER A 752 27.16 11.19 32.41
N GLY A 753 27.90 11.94 31.62
CA GLY A 753 29.36 11.94 31.71
C GLY A 753 29.99 12.80 30.62
N HIS A 754 31.31 12.74 30.53
CA HIS A 754 32.08 13.42 29.50
C HIS A 754 33.04 12.44 28.83
N TYR A 755 33.25 12.60 27.53
CA TYR A 755 34.30 11.89 26.79
C TYR A 755 35.16 12.89 26.01
N GLY A 756 36.43 12.59 25.84
CA GLY A 756 37.37 13.54 25.27
C GLY A 756 38.74 12.94 25.05
N ASN A 757 39.62 13.71 24.42
CA ASN A 757 40.99 13.29 24.14
C ASN A 757 41.81 13.22 25.45
N TYR A 758 42.39 12.06 25.73
CA TYR A 758 43.39 11.85 26.76
C TYR A 758 44.58 11.10 26.13
N LYS A 759 45.76 11.73 26.16
CA LYS A 759 47.01 11.18 25.60
C LYS A 759 46.90 10.72 24.13
N GLY A 760 46.11 11.42 23.32
CA GLY A 760 45.96 11.15 21.88
C GLY A 760 44.83 10.18 21.52
N ILE A 761 44.09 9.66 22.50
CA ILE A 761 42.99 8.71 22.30
C ILE A 761 41.73 9.29 22.95
N ILE A 762 40.58 9.14 22.29
CA ILE A 762 39.29 9.57 22.85
C ILE A 762 38.81 8.49 23.83
N VAL A 763 38.60 8.87 25.09
CA VAL A 763 38.17 7.96 26.16
C VAL A 763 37.06 8.59 27.00
N ILE A 764 36.40 7.79 27.83
CA ILE A 764 35.47 8.28 28.85
C ILE A 764 36.26 9.02 29.95
N ARG A 765 36.02 10.32 30.06
CA ARG A 765 36.69 11.23 31.02
C ARG A 765 35.96 11.25 32.36
N SER A 766 34.62 11.18 32.35
CA SER A 766 33.83 11.02 33.58
C SER A 766 32.50 10.29 33.36
N VAL A 767 31.95 9.67 34.42
CA VAL A 767 30.59 9.11 34.43
C VAL A 767 29.89 9.38 35.77
N THR A 768 28.61 9.70 35.69
CA THR A 768 27.69 9.90 36.82
C THR A 768 26.46 9.02 36.61
N PHE A 769 26.09 8.25 37.63
CA PHE A 769 24.92 7.38 37.64
C PHE A 769 23.86 7.95 38.60
N VAL A 770 22.67 8.22 38.08
CA VAL A 770 21.52 8.64 38.89
C VAL A 770 20.60 7.44 39.06
N THR A 771 20.29 7.09 40.30
CA THR A 771 19.43 5.97 40.67
C THR A 771 18.20 6.47 41.43
N THR A 772 17.29 5.57 41.83
CA THR A 772 16.21 5.93 42.77
C THR A 772 16.70 6.29 44.17
N THR A 773 17.86 5.78 44.59
CA THR A 773 18.39 5.92 45.96
C THR A 773 19.37 7.09 46.09
N GLY A 774 19.91 7.59 44.98
CA GLY A 774 20.84 8.73 44.98
C GLY A 774 21.60 8.90 43.67
N THR A 775 22.49 9.90 43.65
CA THR A 775 23.40 10.18 42.54
C THR A 775 24.81 9.74 42.93
N TYR A 776 25.49 9.01 42.06
CA TYR A 776 26.83 8.45 42.26
C TYR A 776 27.77 8.97 41.18
N GLY A 777 28.81 9.70 41.57
CA GLY A 777 29.75 10.38 40.67
C GLY A 777 29.74 11.92 40.87
N PRO A 778 30.40 12.69 40.00
CA PRO A 778 31.11 12.24 38.81
C PRO A 778 32.37 11.44 39.16
N TYR A 779 32.51 10.30 38.50
CA TYR A 779 33.69 9.45 38.56
C TYR A 779 34.61 9.83 37.40
N GLY A 780 35.63 10.65 37.67
CA GLY A 780 36.61 11.14 36.71
C GLY A 780 36.58 12.67 36.57
N GLN A 781 37.10 13.19 35.46
CA GLN A 781 37.14 14.64 35.17
C GLN A 781 36.09 15.00 34.11
N GLU A 782 35.26 16.00 34.39
CA GLU A 782 34.20 16.47 33.46
C GLU A 782 34.77 17.36 32.34
N GLU A 783 35.71 16.81 31.56
CA GLU A 783 36.35 17.49 30.44
C GLU A 783 35.98 16.85 29.11
N GLY A 784 35.76 17.68 28.09
CA GLY A 784 35.41 17.24 26.73
C GLY A 784 33.92 17.33 26.43
N THR A 785 33.42 16.41 25.60
CA THR A 785 32.03 16.42 25.12
C THR A 785 31.13 15.73 26.13
N ALA A 786 30.12 16.44 26.63
CA ALA A 786 29.12 15.89 27.53
C ALA A 786 28.20 14.88 26.81
N PHE A 787 27.83 13.82 27.52
CA PHE A 787 26.74 12.93 27.15
C PHE A 787 25.78 12.76 28.32
N SER A 788 24.50 12.59 28.00
CA SER A 788 23.50 12.25 29.00
C SER A 788 22.40 11.40 28.39
N LEU A 789 21.89 10.48 29.19
CA LEU A 789 20.79 9.61 28.88
C LEU A 789 19.72 9.79 29.98
N PRO A 790 18.63 10.52 29.71
CA PRO A 790 17.49 10.55 30.61
C PRO A 790 16.71 9.24 30.46
N VAL A 791 16.67 8.42 31.51
CA VAL A 791 15.93 7.15 31.53
C VAL A 791 14.46 7.44 31.88
N LYS A 792 13.76 8.13 30.98
CA LYS A 792 12.29 8.35 31.07
C LYS A 792 11.47 7.33 30.27
N ALA A 793 12.11 6.45 29.49
CA ALA A 793 11.43 5.62 28.47
C ALA A 793 11.78 4.12 28.48
N GLY A 794 12.56 3.60 29.44
CA GLY A 794 12.87 2.17 29.49
C GLY A 794 13.81 1.76 30.61
N LYS A 795 13.95 0.46 30.88
CA LYS A 795 14.88 -0.12 31.87
C LYS A 795 16.24 -0.40 31.22
N VAL A 796 17.35 -0.01 31.85
CA VAL A 796 18.70 -0.42 31.43
C VAL A 796 18.87 -1.91 31.71
N VAL A 797 19.14 -2.69 30.66
CA VAL A 797 19.27 -4.16 30.72
C VAL A 797 20.66 -4.67 30.36
N GLY A 798 21.56 -3.77 29.98
CA GLY A 798 22.92 -4.11 29.62
C GLY A 798 23.75 -2.90 29.23
N PHE A 799 25.04 -3.14 29.02
CA PHE A 799 26.04 -2.14 28.67
C PHE A 799 26.90 -2.68 27.52
N PHE A 800 27.40 -1.81 26.67
CA PHE A 800 28.40 -2.17 25.65
C PHE A 800 29.39 -1.02 25.46
N GLY A 801 30.45 -1.24 24.72
CA GLY A 801 31.40 -0.18 24.44
C GLY A 801 32.71 -0.69 23.88
N HIS A 802 33.73 0.13 24.06
CA HIS A 802 35.11 -0.16 23.68
C HIS A 802 36.00 0.02 24.91
N ALA A 803 36.97 -0.87 25.08
CA ALA A 803 37.90 -0.80 26.20
C ALA A 803 39.28 -1.29 25.80
N GLY A 804 40.30 -0.55 26.21
CA GLY A 804 41.71 -0.87 26.04
C GLY A 804 42.45 -0.63 27.35
N GLN A 805 43.44 0.26 27.33
CA GLN A 805 44.11 0.73 28.55
C GLN A 805 43.16 1.52 29.46
N TRP A 806 42.12 2.13 28.89
CA TRP A 806 41.05 2.84 29.60
C TRP A 806 39.68 2.40 29.08
N LEU A 807 38.62 2.95 29.66
CA LEU A 807 37.28 2.82 29.10
C LEU A 807 37.13 3.80 27.92
N ASP A 808 37.27 3.28 26.70
CA ASP A 808 37.37 4.10 25.50
C ASP A 808 35.99 4.60 25.04
N ALA A 809 34.96 3.76 25.13
CA ALA A 809 33.58 4.15 24.89
C ALA A 809 32.58 3.34 25.73
N LEU A 810 31.40 3.93 25.96
CA LEU A 810 30.33 3.35 26.75
C LEU A 810 28.96 3.61 26.12
N GLY A 811 28.13 2.59 26.02
CA GLY A 811 26.75 2.61 25.54
C GLY A 811 25.86 1.67 26.35
N PHE A 812 24.56 1.75 26.13
CA PHE A 812 23.55 1.07 26.93
C PHE A 812 22.52 0.32 26.08
N TYR A 813 22.03 -0.78 26.63
CA TYR A 813 20.87 -1.50 26.13
C TYR A 813 19.64 -1.14 26.96
N LEU A 814 18.61 -0.60 26.32
CA LEU A 814 17.35 -0.20 26.97
C LEU A 814 16.20 -1.12 26.53
N LYS A 815 15.38 -1.60 27.47
CA LYS A 815 14.08 -2.20 27.17
C LYS A 815 12.95 -1.21 27.50
N PRO A 816 11.96 -1.01 26.62
CA PRO A 816 10.77 -0.24 26.97
C PRO A 816 10.09 -0.87 28.20
N THR A 817 9.74 -0.07 29.20
CA THR A 817 8.87 -0.53 30.29
C THR A 817 7.44 -0.53 29.76
N SER A 818 6.83 -1.72 29.64
CA SER A 818 5.41 -1.86 29.31
C SER A 818 4.57 -1.14 30.36
N ALA A 819 3.74 -0.20 29.91
CA ALA A 819 2.73 0.47 30.72
C ALA A 819 1.57 -0.46 31.08
#